data_AF-A0A6A5U5D9-F1
#
_entry.id   AF-A0A6A5U5D9-F1
#
_cell.length_a   1.000
_cell.length_b   1.000
_cell.length_c   1.000
_cell.angle_alpha   90.00
_cell.angle_beta   90.00
_cell.angle_gamma   90.00
#
_symmetry.space_group_name_H-M   'P 1'
#
loop_
_entity.id
_entity.type
_entity.pdbx_description
1 polymer ?
#
loop_
_entity_poly.entity_id
_entity_poly.type
_entity_poly.pdbx_seq_one_letter_code
_entity_poly.pdbx_strand_id
1 'polypeptide(L)'
;MWAVFGGILLIFILSRLFRSRRRNEEGAKQSFLYRSQRSISAAIRRYTLAESLPRLFPNTSRLQILVLATLCVYLTIFSLIGIVYKTWITPIKNSDKFNTRTGLGGFSDRIGALAYALTPLTVALSMRDSILSLLTGIPYLHFNFLHRWTGRIILAQSMLHTIGWTIIEGKLYQPQPKVYNTWIRQTYMIWGIVAQGFICFLFVFSLRPVIKLTGYEFFKKSHLIVAGLYLGACWGHWDKLACWMIASLGLLGIDLGMRLLRMFLIHMGYKDGNKGLGFRAIQSKAEVFKDPSGTVVRLSFVHNHEPWKIGQHFYLTFPALSIWQSHPFTPASTPPTAFEPPMHTYIIRSRSGETGNLAALSESASVDRSSTFETPVILVGPYGRSIVDHEASNILAIAGGTGITFALPVIAAALNDPYHAAQNIEMIWIIRHIENLAWLGPEIAALRRHLDSTPSPSSTSSSSSAEDFDINADTAKSPAEKITIRPTTPPAAGKSFRIRIFITRAPETRTHVHLPSTFPSSSSAAAATEKDFATSSSSASSSASTTSAPTHSREVRALIAPHPNFSITYLDHSRPQVENMVDAFLTETVVRGRTQVVGSGPAALGTEIRRVVAGRNSAAGVWRGDEGGDVACFWDDRLG
;
A
#
# COMPACT_ATOMS: atom_id res chain seq x y z
N MET A 1 -19.61 22.76 0.69
CA MET A 1 -18.61 21.71 0.92
C MET A 1 -18.75 20.54 -0.06
N TRP A 2 -19.78 19.70 0.00
CA TRP A 2 -19.88 18.50 -0.86
C TRP A 2 -19.89 18.77 -2.37
N ALA A 3 -20.46 19.89 -2.83
CA ALA A 3 -20.34 20.31 -4.22
C ALA A 3 -18.88 20.54 -4.65
N VAL A 4 -18.03 21.08 -3.76
CA VAL A 4 -16.59 21.26 -4.01
C VAL A 4 -15.90 19.91 -4.12
N PHE A 5 -16.17 18.99 -3.21
CA PHE A 5 -15.62 17.63 -3.28
C PHE A 5 -16.07 16.88 -4.54
N GLY A 6 -17.34 17.02 -4.92
CA GLY A 6 -17.89 16.47 -6.16
C GLY A 6 -17.23 17.07 -7.41
N GLY A 7 -16.98 18.38 -7.43
CA GLY A 7 -16.26 19.05 -8.51
C GLY A 7 -14.81 18.58 -8.64
N ILE A 8 -14.09 18.43 -7.52
CA ILE A 8 -12.72 17.87 -7.52
C ILE A 8 -12.75 16.44 -8.06
N LEU A 9 -13.69 15.62 -7.60
CA LEU A 9 -13.83 14.24 -8.05
C LEU A 9 -14.14 14.15 -9.56
N LEU A 10 -14.99 15.05 -10.06
CA LEU A 10 -15.30 15.15 -11.50
C LEU A 10 -14.05 15.48 -12.31
N ILE A 11 -13.21 16.42 -11.85
CA ILE A 11 -11.93 16.73 -12.51
C ILE A 11 -11.03 15.49 -12.58
N PHE A 12 -10.93 14.72 -11.50
CA PHE A 12 -10.17 13.46 -11.51
C PHE A 12 -10.72 12.46 -12.53
N ILE A 13 -12.05 12.26 -12.57
CA ILE A 13 -12.70 11.35 -13.50
C ILE A 13 -12.42 11.78 -14.95
N LEU A 14 -12.64 13.06 -15.27
CA LEU A 14 -12.39 13.61 -16.61
C LEU A 14 -10.91 13.48 -17.00
N SER A 15 -9.98 13.76 -16.08
CA SER A 15 -8.53 13.60 -16.34
C SER A 15 -8.13 12.16 -16.68
N ARG A 16 -8.87 11.18 -16.16
CA ARG A 16 -8.64 9.75 -16.44
C ARG A 16 -9.25 9.33 -17.76
N LEU A 17 -10.46 9.80 -18.08
CA LEU A 17 -11.15 9.50 -19.33
C LEU A 17 -10.42 10.12 -20.54
N PHE A 18 -9.89 11.34 -20.40
CA PHE A 18 -9.17 12.05 -21.45
C PHE A 18 -7.65 11.88 -21.39
N ARG A 19 -7.16 10.75 -20.84
CA ARG A 19 -5.72 10.46 -20.81
C ARG A 19 -5.21 10.17 -22.22
N SER A 20 -4.28 11.01 -22.72
CA SER A 20 -3.63 10.76 -24.00
C SER A 20 -2.70 9.55 -23.88
N ARG A 21 -2.77 8.65 -24.86
CA ARG A 21 -1.83 7.52 -24.99
C ARG A 21 -0.56 7.96 -25.71
N ARG A 22 0.54 7.26 -25.42
CA ARG A 22 1.80 7.37 -26.17
C ARG A 22 1.60 6.86 -27.60
N ARG A 23 2.18 7.54 -28.58
CA ARG A 23 2.32 7.02 -29.95
C ARG A 23 3.53 6.08 -29.99
N ASN A 24 3.35 4.89 -30.55
CA ASN A 24 4.37 3.83 -30.61
C ASN A 24 5.21 3.84 -31.89
N GLU A 25 4.99 4.79 -32.80
CA GLU A 25 5.78 4.93 -34.03
C GLU A 25 7.16 5.51 -33.74
N GLU A 26 8.21 4.84 -34.21
CA GLU A 26 9.58 5.32 -34.06
C GLU A 26 9.77 6.67 -34.78
N GLY A 27 10.31 7.65 -34.06
CA GLY A 27 10.52 9.01 -34.58
C GLY A 27 9.29 9.92 -34.58
N ALA A 28 8.09 9.41 -34.27
CA ALA A 28 6.89 10.23 -34.21
C ALA A 28 6.91 11.16 -32.99
N LYS A 29 6.69 12.47 -33.23
CA LYS A 29 6.51 13.44 -32.14
C LYS A 29 5.23 13.11 -31.37
N GLN A 30 5.36 13.00 -30.05
CA GLN A 30 4.22 12.81 -29.15
C GLN A 30 3.26 14.01 -29.22
N SER A 31 1.98 13.76 -28.98
CA SER A 31 0.96 14.81 -29.04
C SER A 31 1.20 15.89 -27.99
N PHE A 32 0.74 17.11 -28.27
CA PHE A 32 0.80 18.23 -27.32
C PHE A 32 0.15 17.88 -25.99
N LEU A 33 -1.04 17.24 -26.03
CA LEU A 33 -1.77 16.81 -24.83
C LEU A 33 -0.98 15.77 -24.02
N TYR A 34 -0.36 14.80 -24.68
CA TYR A 34 0.50 13.80 -24.01
C TYR A 34 1.66 14.48 -23.29
N ARG A 35 2.42 15.32 -24.01
CA ARG A 35 3.57 16.03 -23.44
C ARG A 35 3.16 16.91 -22.28
N SER A 36 2.04 17.63 -22.39
CA SER A 36 1.49 18.45 -21.31
C SER A 36 1.14 17.62 -20.07
N GLN A 37 0.34 16.57 -20.23
CA GLN A 37 -0.07 15.68 -19.13
C GLN A 37 1.15 15.05 -18.43
N ARG A 38 2.14 14.61 -19.20
CA ARG A 38 3.37 13.99 -18.68
C ARG A 38 4.26 15.01 -17.98
N SER A 39 4.40 16.22 -18.52
CA SER A 39 5.16 17.31 -17.91
C SER A 39 4.56 17.73 -16.57
N ILE A 40 3.23 17.84 -16.50
CA ILE A 40 2.50 18.12 -15.25
C ILE A 40 2.73 16.98 -14.25
N SER A 41 2.63 15.73 -14.69
CA SER A 41 2.86 14.56 -13.82
C SER A 41 4.29 14.54 -13.25
N ALA A 42 5.29 14.85 -14.07
CA ALA A 42 6.69 14.97 -13.66
C ALA A 42 6.90 16.15 -12.69
N ALA A 43 6.26 17.31 -12.93
CA ALA A 43 6.30 18.46 -12.03
C ALA A 43 5.71 18.12 -10.65
N ILE A 44 4.52 17.49 -10.63
CA ILE A 44 3.87 17.05 -9.39
C ILE A 44 4.80 16.10 -8.65
N ARG A 45 5.35 15.06 -9.31
CA ARG A 45 6.30 14.14 -8.67
C ARG A 45 7.52 14.86 -8.09
N ARG A 46 8.14 15.77 -8.85
CA ARG A 46 9.33 16.51 -8.41
C ARG A 46 9.11 17.27 -7.10
N TYR A 47 7.96 17.95 -6.97
CA TYR A 47 7.71 18.81 -5.80
C TYR A 47 6.98 18.11 -4.67
N THR A 48 6.09 17.16 -4.98
CA THR A 48 5.12 16.64 -4.01
C THR A 48 5.32 15.17 -3.61
N LEU A 49 6.18 14.41 -4.29
CA LEU A 49 6.40 12.99 -3.99
C LEU A 49 7.22 12.78 -2.70
N ALA A 50 8.23 13.61 -2.48
CA ALA A 50 9.07 13.54 -1.29
C ALA A 50 8.26 13.75 0.00
N GLU A 51 8.76 13.20 1.10
CA GLU A 51 8.18 13.42 2.43
C GLU A 51 8.48 14.83 2.94
N SER A 52 7.66 15.31 3.88
CA SER A 52 7.88 16.56 4.59
C SER A 52 7.40 16.43 6.02
N LEU A 53 8.09 17.09 6.95
CA LEU A 53 7.78 17.09 8.37
C LEU A 53 7.59 15.67 8.97
N PRO A 54 8.56 14.74 8.80
CA PRO A 54 8.39 13.33 9.18
C PRO A 54 8.13 13.10 10.67
N ARG A 55 8.48 14.07 11.53
CA ARG A 55 8.16 14.05 12.97
C ARG A 55 6.65 14.13 13.24
N LEU A 56 5.92 14.90 12.44
CA LEU A 56 4.47 15.09 12.58
C LEU A 56 3.68 14.19 11.62
N PHE A 57 4.21 13.98 10.42
CA PHE A 57 3.58 13.23 9.34
C PHE A 57 4.51 12.11 8.84
N PRO A 58 4.73 11.04 9.64
CA PRO A 58 5.58 9.94 9.22
C PRO A 58 5.03 9.27 7.96
N ASN A 59 5.93 8.88 7.04
CA ASN A 59 5.61 8.15 5.80
C ASN A 59 4.57 8.87 4.93
N THR A 60 4.53 10.21 4.96
CA THR A 60 3.51 11.01 4.29
C THR A 60 4.14 11.91 3.24
N SER A 61 3.62 11.84 2.02
CA SER A 61 4.06 12.70 0.92
C SER A 61 3.65 14.16 1.13
N ARG A 62 4.42 15.10 0.57
CA ARG A 62 4.04 16.53 0.53
C ARG A 62 2.67 16.76 -0.10
N LEU A 63 2.27 15.94 -1.08
CA LEU A 63 0.94 16.02 -1.69
C LEU A 63 -0.17 15.81 -0.67
N GLN A 64 -0.06 14.76 0.15
CA GLN A 64 -1.06 14.47 1.20
C GLN A 64 -1.15 15.60 2.23
N ILE A 65 0.00 16.17 2.62
CA ILE A 65 0.04 17.32 3.55
C ILE A 65 -0.61 18.55 2.91
N LEU A 66 -0.34 18.83 1.63
CA LEU A 66 -0.95 19.94 0.90
C LEU A 66 -2.48 19.80 0.82
N VAL A 67 -2.98 18.60 0.52
CA VAL A 67 -4.41 18.30 0.48
C VAL A 67 -5.05 18.53 1.86
N LEU A 68 -4.42 18.04 2.92
CA LEU A 68 -4.90 18.28 4.29
C LEU A 68 -4.88 19.77 4.65
N ALA A 69 -3.78 20.48 4.35
CA ALA A 69 -3.67 21.92 4.62
C ALA A 69 -4.76 22.71 3.90
N THR A 70 -5.03 22.38 2.64
CA THR A 70 -6.09 23.01 1.84
C THR A 70 -7.46 22.76 2.46
N LEU A 71 -7.73 21.53 2.91
CA LEU A 71 -8.96 21.19 3.61
C LEU A 71 -9.09 21.98 4.93
N CYS A 72 -8.03 22.08 5.73
CA CYS A 72 -8.03 22.87 6.96
C CYS A 72 -8.32 24.35 6.69
N VAL A 73 -7.64 24.96 5.72
CA VAL A 73 -7.87 26.37 5.33
C VAL A 73 -9.31 26.57 4.90
N TYR A 74 -9.85 25.69 4.04
CA TYR A 74 -11.24 25.71 3.62
C TYR A 74 -12.18 25.68 4.84
N LEU A 75 -12.02 24.71 5.73
CA LEU A 75 -12.90 24.54 6.89
C LEU A 75 -12.81 25.74 7.85
N THR A 76 -11.61 26.29 8.09
CA THR A 76 -11.43 27.48 8.93
C THR A 76 -12.15 28.69 8.35
N ILE A 77 -12.00 28.96 7.05
CA ILE A 77 -12.71 30.08 6.40
C ILE A 77 -14.22 29.91 6.55
N PHE A 78 -14.75 28.72 6.24
CA PHE A 78 -16.19 28.46 6.30
C PHE A 78 -16.74 28.34 7.73
N SER A 79 -15.87 28.18 8.73
CA SER A 79 -16.23 28.23 10.15
C SER A 79 -16.43 29.65 10.65
N LEU A 80 -15.84 30.66 9.98
CA LEU A 80 -15.88 32.06 10.41
C LEU A 80 -16.77 32.93 9.51
N ILE A 81 -16.92 32.57 8.23
CA ILE A 81 -17.68 33.38 7.27
C ILE A 81 -19.18 33.46 7.63
N GLY A 82 -19.75 34.65 7.45
CA GLY A 82 -21.18 34.87 7.67
C GLY A 82 -21.61 34.93 9.14
N ILE A 83 -20.67 35.04 10.08
CA ILE A 83 -20.96 35.24 11.50
C ILE A 83 -21.09 36.73 11.79
N VAL A 84 -22.10 37.09 12.57
CA VAL A 84 -22.26 38.46 13.08
C VAL A 84 -21.49 38.57 14.39
N TYR A 85 -20.37 39.29 14.37
CA TYR A 85 -19.49 39.53 15.52
C TYR A 85 -19.95 40.73 16.35
N LYS A 86 -21.22 40.70 16.80
CA LYS A 86 -21.79 41.72 17.69
C LYS A 86 -22.29 41.05 18.97
N THR A 87 -22.21 41.78 20.07
CA THR A 87 -22.77 41.39 21.36
C THR A 87 -24.10 42.10 21.55
N TRP A 88 -25.15 41.34 21.86
CA TRP A 88 -26.47 41.88 22.19
C TRP A 88 -26.86 41.47 23.61
N ILE A 89 -27.37 42.43 24.36
CA ILE A 89 -27.93 42.20 25.69
C ILE A 89 -29.44 42.29 25.56
N THR A 90 -30.16 41.22 25.89
CA THR A 90 -31.61 41.16 25.77
C THR A 90 -32.24 40.88 27.14
N PRO A 91 -33.22 41.70 27.58
CA PRO A 91 -33.89 41.49 28.87
C PRO A 91 -34.72 40.21 28.87
N ILE A 92 -34.85 39.59 30.03
CA ILE A 92 -35.70 38.40 30.22
C ILE A 92 -37.10 38.83 30.64
N LYS A 93 -38.12 38.28 29.98
CA LYS A 93 -39.51 38.55 30.33
C LYS A 93 -39.76 38.19 31.80
N ASN A 94 -40.29 39.14 32.57
CA ASN A 94 -40.61 38.99 33.99
C ASN A 94 -39.38 38.73 34.91
N SER A 95 -38.21 39.28 34.58
CA SER A 95 -37.01 39.24 35.43
C SER A 95 -36.15 40.50 35.25
N ASP A 96 -35.37 40.82 36.28
CA ASP A 96 -34.28 41.81 36.32
C ASP A 96 -32.98 41.34 35.63
N LYS A 97 -32.95 40.12 35.09
CA LYS A 97 -31.77 39.51 34.47
C LYS A 97 -31.77 39.67 32.94
N PHE A 98 -30.57 39.52 32.36
CA PHE A 98 -30.33 39.69 30.93
C PHE A 98 -29.62 38.48 30.32
N ASN A 99 -29.97 38.17 29.07
CA ASN A 99 -29.21 37.24 28.23
C ASN A 99 -28.14 37.99 27.43
N THR A 100 -26.97 37.39 27.31
CA THR A 100 -25.89 37.89 26.43
C THR A 100 -25.82 37.02 25.18
N ARG A 101 -26.08 37.58 24.01
CA ARG A 101 -25.95 36.91 22.71
C ARG A 101 -24.70 37.41 22.01
N THR A 102 -23.89 36.51 21.48
CA THR A 102 -22.63 36.84 20.78
C THR A 102 -22.51 36.00 19.50
N GLY A 103 -21.49 36.30 18.68
CA GLY A 103 -21.12 35.47 17.53
C GLY A 103 -20.71 34.03 17.89
N LEU A 104 -20.49 33.71 19.18
CA LEU A 104 -20.12 32.38 19.65
C LEU A 104 -21.17 31.32 19.31
N GLY A 105 -22.47 31.64 19.40
CA GLY A 105 -23.54 30.69 19.06
C GLY A 105 -23.51 30.28 17.60
N GLY A 106 -23.46 31.26 16.69
CA GLY A 106 -23.34 31.00 15.25
C GLY A 106 -22.04 30.27 14.89
N PHE A 107 -20.94 30.57 15.56
CA PHE A 107 -19.68 29.83 15.42
C PHE A 107 -19.82 28.37 15.86
N SER A 108 -20.36 28.12 17.06
CA SER A 108 -20.58 26.77 17.60
C SER A 108 -21.48 25.93 16.72
N ASP A 109 -22.59 26.49 16.21
CA ASP A 109 -23.45 25.79 15.25
C ASP A 109 -22.74 25.47 13.94
N ARG A 110 -21.96 26.42 13.42
CA ARG A 110 -21.25 26.25 12.15
C ARG A 110 -20.26 25.10 12.21
N ILE A 111 -19.43 25.05 13.24
CA ILE A 111 -18.42 24.00 13.40
C ILE A 111 -19.06 22.63 13.70
N GLY A 112 -20.17 22.60 14.45
CA GLY A 112 -20.96 21.38 14.66
C GLY A 112 -21.55 20.84 13.34
N ALA A 113 -22.16 21.72 12.52
CA ALA A 113 -22.69 21.34 11.22
C ALA A 113 -21.60 20.86 10.24
N LEU A 114 -20.42 21.49 10.25
CA LEU A 114 -19.28 21.05 9.45
C LEU A 114 -18.78 19.67 9.89
N ALA A 115 -18.72 19.39 11.20
CA ALA A 115 -18.34 18.09 11.73
C ALA A 115 -19.31 16.98 11.27
N TYR A 116 -20.63 17.23 11.31
CA TYR A 116 -21.64 16.32 10.76
C TYR A 116 -21.41 16.09 9.26
N ALA A 117 -21.24 17.17 8.50
CA ALA A 117 -21.08 17.08 7.06
C ALA A 117 -19.78 16.39 6.63
N LEU A 118 -18.71 16.44 7.44
CA LEU A 118 -17.45 15.73 7.17
C LEU A 118 -17.54 14.23 7.45
N THR A 119 -18.45 13.80 8.31
CA THR A 119 -18.52 12.40 8.78
C THR A 119 -18.68 11.38 7.65
N PRO A 120 -19.59 11.54 6.66
CA PRO A 120 -19.67 10.59 5.55
C PRO A 120 -18.40 10.55 4.69
N LEU A 121 -17.70 11.67 4.53
CA LEU A 121 -16.41 11.70 3.83
C LEU A 121 -15.36 10.90 4.61
N THR A 122 -15.28 11.09 5.93
CA THR A 122 -14.36 10.36 6.80
C THR A 122 -14.59 8.85 6.72
N VAL A 123 -15.85 8.39 6.67
CA VAL A 123 -16.19 6.97 6.45
C VAL A 123 -15.74 6.52 5.06
N ALA A 124 -16.08 7.28 4.00
CA ALA A 124 -15.72 6.95 2.62
C ALA A 124 -14.20 6.79 2.40
N LEU A 125 -13.39 7.60 3.09
CA LEU A 125 -11.93 7.56 3.03
C LEU A 125 -11.31 6.31 3.68
N SER A 126 -12.08 5.54 4.46
CA SER A 126 -11.61 4.32 5.15
C SER A 126 -12.06 3.00 4.51
N MET A 127 -12.96 3.07 3.53
CA MET A 127 -13.51 1.89 2.85
C MET A 127 -12.41 1.16 2.08
N ARG A 128 -12.42 -0.18 2.10
CA ARG A 128 -11.51 -1.02 1.28
C ARG A 128 -12.10 -1.23 -0.10
N ASP A 129 -13.41 -1.51 -0.16
CA ASP A 129 -14.18 -1.48 -1.39
C ASP A 129 -14.56 -0.01 -1.68
N SER A 130 -13.52 0.81 -1.93
CA SER A 130 -13.64 2.26 -2.01
C SER A 130 -14.16 2.71 -3.37
N ILE A 131 -15.35 3.34 -3.35
CA ILE A 131 -15.90 4.06 -4.51
C ILE A 131 -14.92 5.15 -4.97
N LEU A 132 -14.24 5.82 -4.05
CA LEU A 132 -13.20 6.81 -4.37
C LEU A 132 -12.04 6.17 -5.14
N SER A 133 -11.61 4.97 -4.76
CA SER A 133 -10.57 4.22 -5.50
C SER A 133 -11.04 3.82 -6.89
N LEU A 134 -12.32 3.45 -7.05
CA LEU A 134 -12.89 3.12 -8.35
C LEU A 134 -12.88 4.34 -9.28
N LEU A 135 -13.35 5.49 -8.80
CA LEU A 135 -13.48 6.72 -9.58
C LEU A 135 -12.12 7.36 -9.88
N THR A 136 -11.29 7.58 -8.85
CA THR A 136 -10.01 8.29 -8.99
C THR A 136 -8.88 7.40 -9.52
N GLY A 137 -9.00 6.07 -9.35
CA GLY A 137 -7.91 5.13 -9.58
C GLY A 137 -6.80 5.18 -8.51
N ILE A 138 -6.92 6.01 -7.46
CA ILE A 138 -5.94 6.07 -6.37
C ILE A 138 -6.20 4.90 -5.40
N PRO A 139 -5.18 4.11 -5.01
CA PRO A 139 -5.36 3.05 -4.03
C PRO A 139 -5.99 3.55 -2.73
N TYR A 140 -6.96 2.80 -2.19
CA TYR A 140 -7.68 3.17 -0.96
C TYR A 140 -6.77 3.46 0.23
N LEU A 141 -5.59 2.83 0.29
CA LEU A 141 -4.63 2.99 1.37
C LEU A 141 -4.14 4.43 1.53
N HIS A 142 -4.02 5.19 0.43
CA HIS A 142 -3.58 6.58 0.51
C HIS A 142 -4.66 7.48 1.13
N PHE A 143 -5.94 7.07 1.09
CA PHE A 143 -7.04 7.80 1.73
C PHE A 143 -7.07 7.63 3.24
N ASN A 144 -6.49 6.56 3.79
CA ASN A 144 -6.41 6.34 5.24
C ASN A 144 -5.70 7.49 5.97
N PHE A 145 -4.74 8.14 5.31
CA PHE A 145 -4.13 9.37 5.83
C PHE A 145 -5.19 10.44 6.12
N LEU A 146 -6.04 10.74 5.13
CA LEU A 146 -7.11 11.72 5.27
C LEU A 146 -8.20 11.25 6.22
N HIS A 147 -8.57 9.96 6.26
CA HIS A 147 -9.49 9.41 7.26
C HIS A 147 -9.03 9.73 8.69
N ARG A 148 -7.76 9.47 9.01
CA ARG A 148 -7.20 9.76 10.34
C ARG A 148 -7.26 11.25 10.68
N TRP A 149 -6.93 12.12 9.73
CA TRP A 149 -6.90 13.57 9.98
C TRP A 149 -8.29 14.21 9.99
N THR A 150 -9.19 13.80 9.10
CA THR A 150 -10.60 14.25 9.12
C THR A 150 -11.30 13.82 10.40
N GLY A 151 -11.03 12.62 10.93
CA GLY A 151 -11.49 12.21 12.26
C GLY A 151 -11.01 13.12 13.39
N ARG A 152 -9.73 13.55 13.36
CA ARG A 152 -9.19 14.52 14.33
C ARG A 152 -9.83 15.90 14.20
N ILE A 153 -10.09 16.35 12.97
CA ILE A 153 -10.76 17.62 12.71
C ILE A 153 -12.20 17.58 13.24
N ILE A 154 -12.93 16.48 12.99
CA ILE A 154 -14.29 16.27 13.53
C ILE A 154 -14.27 16.35 15.05
N LEU A 155 -13.34 15.66 15.72
CA LEU A 155 -13.19 15.74 17.17
C LEU A 155 -12.93 17.18 17.64
N ALA A 156 -12.00 17.90 16.99
CA ALA A 156 -11.68 19.27 17.39
C ALA A 156 -12.89 20.21 17.21
N GLN A 157 -13.59 20.10 16.08
CA GLN A 157 -14.80 20.88 15.81
C GLN A 157 -15.94 20.53 16.77
N SER A 158 -16.14 19.24 17.08
CA SER A 158 -17.17 18.81 18.03
C SER A 158 -16.86 19.28 19.44
N MET A 159 -15.60 19.23 19.88
CA MET A 159 -15.20 19.72 21.20
C MET A 159 -15.40 21.23 21.33
N LEU A 160 -15.00 22.01 20.32
CA LEU A 160 -15.25 23.45 20.31
C LEU A 160 -16.75 23.78 20.25
N HIS A 161 -17.55 22.99 19.53
CA HIS A 161 -19.01 23.09 19.51
C HIS A 161 -19.58 22.88 20.92
N THR A 162 -19.20 21.78 21.58
CA THR A 162 -19.62 21.47 22.95
C THR A 162 -19.23 22.57 23.92
N ILE A 163 -17.96 23.00 23.91
CA ILE A 163 -17.47 24.06 24.81
C ILE A 163 -18.26 25.36 24.61
N GLY A 164 -18.46 25.79 23.37
CA GLY A 164 -19.16 27.04 23.09
C GLY A 164 -20.62 26.99 23.54
N TRP A 165 -21.35 25.89 23.28
CA TRP A 165 -22.73 25.73 23.73
C TRP A 165 -22.84 25.59 25.25
N THR A 166 -21.90 24.91 25.92
CA THR A 166 -21.83 24.88 27.38
C THR A 166 -21.62 26.27 27.98
N ILE A 167 -20.76 27.12 27.38
CA ILE A 167 -20.57 28.50 27.84
C ILE A 167 -21.84 29.33 27.63
N ILE A 168 -22.50 29.18 26.47
CA ILE A 168 -23.74 29.91 26.16
C ILE A 168 -24.83 29.55 27.18
N GLU A 169 -25.13 28.27 27.34
CA GLU A 169 -26.23 27.78 28.17
C GLU A 169 -25.91 27.80 29.67
N GLY A 170 -24.64 27.74 30.06
CA GLY A 170 -24.19 27.74 31.45
C GLY A 170 -23.84 29.12 32.02
N LYS A 171 -23.56 30.11 31.16
CA LYS A 171 -23.10 31.44 31.61
C LYS A 171 -23.82 32.60 30.92
N LEU A 172 -23.94 32.57 29.60
CA LEU A 172 -24.43 33.73 28.84
C LEU A 172 -25.95 33.87 28.89
N TYR A 173 -26.66 32.75 28.98
CA TYR A 173 -28.10 32.73 29.16
C TYR A 173 -28.47 32.68 30.64
N GLN A 174 -29.55 33.36 30.99
CA GLN A 174 -30.06 33.56 32.34
C GLN A 174 -31.55 33.18 32.38
N PRO A 175 -32.12 32.86 33.56
CA PRO A 175 -31.48 32.77 34.87
C PRO A 175 -30.72 31.45 35.10
N GLN A 176 -29.49 31.53 35.63
CA GLN A 176 -28.77 30.37 36.17
C GLN A 176 -29.20 30.05 37.62
N PRO A 177 -29.19 28.76 38.04
CA PRO A 177 -28.83 27.55 37.27
C PRO A 177 -30.00 26.95 36.49
N LYS A 178 -31.18 27.61 36.48
CA LYS A 178 -32.42 27.06 35.90
C LYS A 178 -32.30 26.75 34.41
N VAL A 179 -31.69 27.65 33.63
CA VAL A 179 -31.45 27.45 32.20
C VAL A 179 -30.58 26.22 31.96
N TYR A 180 -29.40 26.18 32.57
CA TYR A 180 -28.48 25.04 32.40
C TYR A 180 -29.10 23.71 32.83
N ASN A 181 -29.75 23.66 33.99
CA ASN A 181 -30.38 22.43 34.50
C ASN A 181 -31.51 21.94 33.60
N THR A 182 -32.23 22.85 32.95
CA THR A 182 -33.29 22.49 32.00
C THR A 182 -32.68 21.97 30.70
N TRP A 183 -31.65 22.66 30.19
CA TRP A 183 -30.93 22.31 28.97
C TRP A 183 -30.25 20.94 29.05
N ILE A 184 -29.48 20.68 30.11
CA ILE A 184 -28.68 19.45 30.23
C ILE A 184 -29.54 18.19 30.34
N ARG A 185 -30.81 18.31 30.75
CA ARG A 185 -31.78 17.21 30.83
C ARG A 185 -32.51 16.93 29.52
N GLN A 186 -32.32 17.77 28.50
CA GLN A 186 -32.93 17.55 27.19
C GLN A 186 -32.32 16.32 26.52
N THR A 187 -33.17 15.47 25.93
CA THR A 187 -32.77 14.18 25.34
C THR A 187 -31.66 14.34 24.30
N TYR A 188 -31.77 15.34 23.42
CA TYR A 188 -30.76 15.59 22.39
C TYR A 188 -29.40 15.96 23.00
N MET A 189 -29.37 16.64 24.15
CA MET A 189 -28.14 17.00 24.84
C MET A 189 -27.48 15.79 25.50
N ILE A 190 -28.27 14.89 26.08
CA ILE A 190 -27.78 13.60 26.60
C ILE A 190 -27.10 12.82 25.48
N TRP A 191 -27.73 12.71 24.31
CA TRP A 191 -27.12 12.09 23.13
C TRP A 191 -25.86 12.82 22.65
N GLY A 192 -25.80 14.15 22.79
CA GLY A 192 -24.60 14.94 22.50
C GLY A 192 -23.41 14.57 23.38
N ILE A 193 -23.64 14.39 24.68
CA ILE A 193 -22.62 13.92 25.63
C ILE A 193 -22.15 12.51 25.28
N VAL A 194 -23.10 11.61 24.97
CA VAL A 194 -22.78 10.23 24.57
C VAL A 194 -21.96 10.20 23.27
N ALA A 195 -22.39 10.96 22.26
CA ALA A 195 -21.66 11.09 21.00
C ALA A 195 -20.24 11.64 21.21
N GLN A 196 -20.10 12.64 22.08
CA GLN A 196 -18.81 13.21 22.43
C GLN A 196 -17.90 12.20 23.15
N GLY A 197 -18.47 11.37 24.04
CA GLY A 197 -17.76 10.24 24.65
C GLY A 197 -17.26 9.24 23.62
N PHE A 198 -18.10 8.85 22.66
CA PHE A 198 -17.71 7.89 21.61
C PHE A 198 -16.62 8.43 20.68
N ILE A 199 -16.67 9.68 20.22
CA ILE A 199 -15.60 10.22 19.36
C ILE A 199 -14.28 10.40 20.13
N CYS A 200 -14.34 10.73 21.42
CA CYS A 200 -13.16 10.72 22.30
C CYS A 200 -12.58 9.31 22.43
N PHE A 201 -13.41 8.29 22.66
CA PHE A 201 -12.99 6.89 22.68
C PHE A 201 -12.32 6.50 21.35
N LEU A 202 -12.97 6.79 20.22
CA LEU A 202 -12.44 6.49 18.89
C LEU A 202 -11.07 7.12 18.68
N PHE A 203 -10.89 8.38 19.10
CA PHE A 203 -9.60 9.06 18.97
C PHE A 203 -8.52 8.43 19.86
N VAL A 204 -8.79 8.26 21.16
CA VAL A 204 -7.81 7.75 22.13
C VAL A 204 -7.35 6.35 21.77
N PHE A 205 -8.28 5.44 21.46
CA PHE A 205 -7.95 4.06 21.08
C PHE A 205 -7.38 3.92 19.67
N SER A 206 -7.37 4.99 18.87
CA SER A 206 -6.65 5.06 17.59
C SER A 206 -5.20 5.59 17.72
N LEU A 207 -4.75 5.99 18.92
CA LEU A 207 -3.39 6.45 19.14
C LEU A 207 -2.40 5.28 19.13
N ARG A 208 -1.25 5.44 18.44
CA ARG A 208 -0.21 4.40 18.33
C ARG A 208 0.21 3.80 19.68
N PRO A 209 0.44 4.58 20.76
CA PRO A 209 0.76 4.02 22.07
C PRO A 209 -0.34 3.12 22.63
N VAL A 210 -1.61 3.52 22.47
CA VAL A 210 -2.76 2.75 22.97
C VAL A 210 -2.94 1.48 22.15
N ILE A 211 -2.81 1.54 20.83
CA ILE A 211 -2.86 0.36 19.94
C ILE A 211 -1.75 -0.64 20.31
N LYS A 212 -0.55 -0.17 20.64
CA LYS A 212 0.55 -1.04 21.09
C LYS A 212 0.24 -1.72 22.44
N LEU A 213 -0.50 -1.04 23.32
CA LEU A 213 -0.88 -1.57 24.62
C LEU A 213 -2.04 -2.58 24.53
N THR A 214 -3.08 -2.27 23.75
CA THR A 214 -4.30 -3.10 23.65
C THR A 214 -4.25 -4.15 22.55
N GLY A 215 -3.32 -4.01 21.61
CA GLY A 215 -3.24 -4.82 20.39
C GLY A 215 -4.05 -4.27 19.21
N TYR A 216 -3.58 -4.56 18.00
CA TYR A 216 -4.18 -4.06 16.75
C TYR A 216 -5.59 -4.60 16.49
N GLU A 217 -5.86 -5.85 16.87
CA GLU A 217 -7.18 -6.47 16.68
C GLU A 217 -8.25 -5.85 17.59
N PHE A 218 -7.87 -5.48 18.83
CA PHE A 218 -8.76 -4.73 19.72
C PHE A 218 -9.14 -3.39 19.10
N PHE A 219 -8.14 -2.62 18.64
CA PHE A 219 -8.36 -1.34 17.96
C PHE A 219 -9.32 -1.48 16.78
N LYS A 220 -9.05 -2.40 15.85
CA LYS A 220 -9.84 -2.57 14.64
C LYS A 220 -11.31 -2.93 14.93
N LYS A 221 -11.56 -3.83 15.89
CA LYS A 221 -12.92 -4.28 16.25
C LYS A 221 -13.68 -3.21 17.04
N SER A 222 -13.07 -2.68 18.09
CA SER A 222 -13.70 -1.63 18.91
C SER A 222 -13.98 -0.37 18.10
N HIS A 223 -13.06 0.04 17.21
CA HIS A 223 -13.26 1.20 16.35
C HIS A 223 -14.47 1.02 15.42
N LEU A 224 -14.65 -0.15 14.79
CA LEU A 224 -15.80 -0.41 13.94
C LEU A 224 -17.13 -0.35 14.72
N ILE A 225 -17.19 -1.00 15.89
CA ILE A 225 -18.40 -1.05 16.72
C ILE A 225 -18.74 0.34 17.24
N VAL A 226 -17.78 1.02 17.87
CA VAL A 226 -17.99 2.35 18.46
C VAL A 226 -18.24 3.41 17.38
N ALA A 227 -17.70 3.26 16.16
CA ALA A 227 -18.04 4.13 15.04
C ALA A 227 -19.53 4.02 14.68
N GLY A 228 -20.09 2.80 14.64
CA GLY A 228 -21.53 2.61 14.43
C GLY A 228 -22.37 3.26 15.54
N LEU A 229 -21.98 3.07 16.80
CA LEU A 229 -22.64 3.69 17.96
C LEU A 229 -22.53 5.23 17.96
N TYR A 230 -21.38 5.77 17.58
CA TYR A 230 -21.16 7.21 17.40
C TYR A 230 -22.12 7.79 16.36
N LEU A 231 -22.27 7.16 15.20
CA LEU A 231 -23.21 7.61 14.16
C LEU A 231 -24.66 7.61 14.67
N GLY A 232 -25.06 6.58 15.41
CA GLY A 232 -26.37 6.52 16.06
C GLY A 232 -26.56 7.62 17.11
N ALA A 233 -25.56 7.87 17.95
CA ALA A 233 -25.59 8.92 18.95
C ALA A 233 -25.66 10.33 18.33
N CYS A 234 -24.93 10.59 17.23
CA CYS A 234 -25.04 11.82 16.48
C CYS A 234 -26.44 12.01 15.86
N TRP A 235 -27.07 10.94 15.37
CA TRP A 235 -28.46 11.03 14.92
C TRP A 235 -29.37 11.45 16.09
N GLY A 236 -29.27 10.78 17.25
CA GLY A 236 -30.04 11.13 18.45
C GLY A 236 -29.76 12.55 18.99
N HIS A 237 -28.54 13.06 18.80
CA HIS A 237 -28.16 14.41 19.23
C HIS A 237 -28.78 15.51 18.35
N TRP A 238 -28.89 15.30 17.04
CA TRP A 238 -29.47 16.31 16.15
C TRP A 238 -30.06 15.69 14.88
N ASP A 239 -31.36 15.43 14.91
CA ASP A 239 -32.11 14.76 13.85
C ASP A 239 -32.17 15.57 12.54
N LYS A 240 -32.10 16.90 12.61
CA LYS A 240 -32.15 17.77 11.42
C LYS A 240 -30.96 17.60 10.49
N LEU A 241 -29.87 17.00 10.98
CA LEU A 241 -28.68 16.66 10.19
C LEU A 241 -28.51 15.14 10.00
N ALA A 242 -29.57 14.36 10.23
CA ALA A 242 -29.56 12.90 10.11
C ALA A 242 -29.17 12.40 8.71
N CYS A 243 -29.41 13.19 7.66
CA CYS A 243 -29.01 12.82 6.29
C CYS A 243 -27.51 12.47 6.18
N TRP A 244 -26.64 13.15 6.95
CA TRP A 244 -25.20 12.85 6.97
C TRP A 244 -24.91 11.53 7.69
N MET A 245 -25.64 11.22 8.76
CA MET A 245 -25.47 9.96 9.50
C MET A 245 -26.00 8.77 8.68
N ILE A 246 -27.15 8.93 8.03
CA ILE A 246 -27.73 7.93 7.11
C ILE A 246 -26.75 7.65 5.96
N ALA A 247 -26.19 8.68 5.33
CA ALA A 247 -25.18 8.50 4.28
C ALA A 247 -23.94 7.76 4.79
N SER A 248 -23.48 8.07 6.02
CA SER A 248 -22.34 7.41 6.65
C SER A 248 -22.61 5.93 6.94
N LEU A 249 -23.78 5.60 7.49
CA LEU A 249 -24.22 4.23 7.74
C LEU A 249 -24.39 3.44 6.44
N GLY A 250 -24.95 4.06 5.41
CA GLY A 250 -25.07 3.46 4.07
C GLY A 250 -23.72 3.11 3.48
N LEU A 251 -22.74 4.02 3.53
CA LEU A 251 -21.36 3.76 3.06
C LEU A 251 -20.71 2.62 3.85
N LEU A 252 -20.87 2.60 5.17
CA LEU A 252 -20.36 1.53 6.03
C LEU A 252 -20.99 0.17 5.69
N GLY A 253 -22.31 0.15 5.53
CA GLY A 253 -23.07 -1.06 5.18
C GLY A 253 -22.71 -1.60 3.81
N ILE A 254 -22.55 -0.73 2.80
CA ILE A 254 -22.11 -1.12 1.45
C ILE A 254 -20.70 -1.73 1.49
N ASP A 255 -19.75 -1.08 2.18
CA ASP A 255 -18.38 -1.61 2.27
C ASP A 255 -18.35 -2.97 3.00
N LEU A 256 -19.08 -3.14 4.10
CA LEU A 256 -19.15 -4.44 4.79
C LEU A 256 -19.86 -5.50 3.93
N GLY A 257 -20.98 -5.16 3.31
CA GLY A 257 -21.78 -6.07 2.48
C GLY A 257 -21.00 -6.55 1.25
N MET A 258 -20.30 -5.65 0.55
CA MET A 258 -19.48 -6.00 -0.61
C MET A 258 -18.32 -6.94 -0.25
N ARG A 259 -17.70 -6.75 0.93
CA ARG A 259 -16.66 -7.66 1.43
C ARG A 259 -17.18 -9.06 1.69
N LEU A 260 -18.33 -9.17 2.37
CA LEU A 260 -18.97 -10.44 2.67
C LEU A 260 -19.43 -11.15 1.40
N LEU A 261 -20.06 -10.42 0.48
CA LEU A 261 -20.48 -10.94 -0.82
C LEU A 261 -19.29 -11.46 -1.63
N ARG A 262 -18.21 -10.68 -1.74
CA ARG A 262 -16.99 -11.07 -2.45
C ARG A 262 -16.36 -12.34 -1.86
N MET A 263 -16.21 -12.38 -0.54
CA MET A 263 -15.71 -13.58 0.16
C MET A 263 -16.59 -14.80 -0.16
N PHE A 264 -17.90 -14.65 -0.06
CA PHE A 264 -18.83 -15.75 -0.34
C PHE A 264 -18.73 -16.22 -1.80
N LEU A 265 -18.69 -15.31 -2.78
CA LEU A 265 -18.56 -15.65 -4.20
C LEU A 265 -17.25 -16.40 -4.52
N ILE A 266 -16.15 -16.06 -3.84
CA ILE A 266 -14.85 -16.75 -4.02
C ILE A 266 -14.88 -18.16 -3.44
N HIS A 267 -15.67 -18.40 -2.39
CA HIS A 267 -15.66 -19.66 -1.62
C HIS A 267 -16.88 -20.55 -1.79
N MET A 268 -17.92 -20.11 -2.49
CA MET A 268 -19.18 -20.86 -2.66
C MET A 268 -19.05 -22.05 -3.65
N GLY A 269 -17.93 -22.17 -4.36
CA GLY A 269 -17.68 -23.31 -5.27
C GLY A 269 -18.53 -23.28 -6.55
N TYR A 270 -19.18 -22.15 -6.89
CA TYR A 270 -19.96 -22.01 -8.14
C TYR A 270 -19.12 -22.29 -9.40
N LYS A 271 -17.78 -22.15 -9.30
CA LYS A 271 -16.82 -22.43 -10.37
C LYS A 271 -16.12 -23.79 -10.23
N ASP A 272 -16.39 -24.58 -9.19
CA ASP A 272 -15.67 -25.82 -8.87
C ASP A 272 -16.36 -27.10 -9.39
N GLY A 273 -17.29 -26.97 -10.35
CA GLY A 273 -17.98 -28.10 -10.98
C GLY A 273 -18.80 -28.95 -10.00
N ASN A 274 -18.73 -30.29 -10.15
CA ASN A 274 -19.54 -31.32 -9.46
C ASN A 274 -19.42 -31.38 -7.92
N LYS A 275 -18.79 -30.40 -7.28
CA LYS A 275 -18.60 -30.34 -5.84
C LYS A 275 -19.79 -29.75 -5.08
N GLY A 276 -20.79 -29.20 -5.78
CA GLY A 276 -22.00 -28.61 -5.19
C GLY A 276 -21.77 -27.20 -4.62
N LEU A 277 -22.88 -26.50 -4.34
CA LEU A 277 -22.86 -25.16 -3.74
C LEU A 277 -22.56 -25.25 -2.23
N GLY A 278 -21.52 -24.56 -1.76
CA GLY A 278 -21.22 -24.48 -0.34
C GLY A 278 -19.94 -23.72 -0.05
N PHE A 279 -19.87 -23.07 1.12
CA PHE A 279 -18.67 -22.34 1.54
C PHE A 279 -17.54 -23.31 1.90
N ARG A 280 -16.39 -23.18 1.24
CA ARG A 280 -15.22 -24.04 1.48
C ARG A 280 -13.95 -23.23 1.63
N ALA A 281 -13.22 -23.45 2.73
CA ALA A 281 -11.87 -22.92 2.87
C ALA A 281 -10.93 -23.62 1.87
N ILE A 282 -9.92 -22.86 1.41
CA ILE A 282 -8.92 -23.34 0.47
C ILE A 282 -7.87 -24.12 1.26
N GLN A 283 -7.54 -25.34 0.85
CA GLN A 283 -6.42 -26.08 1.43
C GLN A 283 -5.12 -25.55 0.83
N SER A 284 -4.21 -25.12 1.70
CA SER A 284 -2.95 -24.51 1.28
C SER A 284 -1.76 -25.24 1.87
N LYS A 285 -0.70 -25.33 1.06
CA LYS A 285 0.58 -25.94 1.45
C LYS A 285 1.46 -24.88 2.08
N ALA A 286 1.94 -25.14 3.28
CA ALA A 286 2.86 -24.29 4.03
C ALA A 286 4.23 -24.96 4.13
N GLU A 287 5.26 -24.22 3.70
CA GLU A 287 6.67 -24.59 3.82
C GLU A 287 7.37 -23.60 4.75
N VAL A 288 8.25 -24.10 5.62
CA VAL A 288 8.92 -23.29 6.64
C VAL A 288 10.38 -23.10 6.29
N PHE A 289 10.81 -21.84 6.27
CA PHE A 289 12.20 -21.43 6.09
C PHE A 289 12.69 -20.73 7.36
N LYS A 290 13.74 -21.27 7.99
CA LYS A 290 14.37 -20.66 9.16
C LYS A 290 15.59 -19.87 8.72
N ASP A 291 15.62 -18.58 9.09
CA ASP A 291 16.78 -17.70 8.93
C ASP A 291 17.25 -17.23 10.33
N PRO A 292 18.53 -16.85 10.54
CA PRO A 292 19.00 -16.39 11.86
C PRO A 292 18.25 -15.16 12.42
N SER A 293 17.46 -14.47 11.61
CA SER A 293 16.59 -13.35 12.01
C SER A 293 15.12 -13.75 12.21
N GLY A 294 14.76 -15.03 12.12
CA GLY A 294 13.42 -15.58 12.39
C GLY A 294 12.88 -16.54 11.33
N THR A 295 11.63 -16.95 11.51
CA THR A 295 10.94 -17.89 10.61
C THR A 295 10.18 -17.16 9.49
N VAL A 296 10.19 -17.74 8.28
CA VAL A 296 9.36 -17.36 7.15
C VAL A 296 8.54 -18.56 6.69
N VAL A 297 7.25 -18.35 6.44
CA VAL A 297 6.34 -19.36 5.90
C VAL A 297 6.03 -19.02 4.45
N ARG A 298 6.31 -19.95 3.53
CA ARG A 298 5.84 -19.89 2.14
C ARG A 298 4.51 -20.63 2.07
N LEU A 299 3.47 -19.93 1.69
CA LEU A 299 2.12 -20.49 1.54
C LEU A 299 1.77 -20.57 0.06
N SER A 300 1.36 -21.74 -0.42
CA SER A 300 0.97 -21.93 -1.82
C SER A 300 -0.32 -22.73 -1.98
N PHE A 301 -1.15 -22.34 -2.95
CA PHE A 301 -2.37 -23.04 -3.31
C PHE A 301 -2.86 -22.61 -4.69
N VAL A 302 -3.69 -23.46 -5.31
CA VAL A 302 -4.41 -23.13 -6.54
C VAL A 302 -5.87 -22.93 -6.19
N HIS A 303 -6.48 -21.84 -6.66
CA HIS A 303 -7.89 -21.57 -6.39
C HIS A 303 -8.58 -20.97 -7.61
N ASN A 304 -9.79 -21.45 -7.93
CA ASN A 304 -10.52 -21.01 -9.12
C ASN A 304 -11.32 -19.73 -8.85
N HIS A 305 -10.73 -18.58 -9.17
CA HIS A 305 -11.41 -17.28 -9.14
C HIS A 305 -10.84 -16.34 -10.22
N GLU A 306 -11.37 -15.12 -10.32
CA GLU A 306 -10.91 -14.17 -11.34
C GLU A 306 -9.43 -13.77 -11.12
N PRO A 307 -8.59 -13.78 -12.15
CA PRO A 307 -7.19 -13.36 -12.03
C PRO A 307 -7.07 -11.93 -11.45
N TRP A 308 -6.17 -11.75 -10.47
CA TRP A 308 -5.89 -10.42 -9.93
C TRP A 308 -4.98 -9.62 -10.86
N LYS A 309 -4.90 -8.32 -10.62
CA LYS A 309 -3.93 -7.43 -11.28
C LYS A 309 -2.66 -7.34 -10.45
N ILE A 310 -1.50 -7.37 -11.09
CA ILE A 310 -0.20 -7.26 -10.41
C ILE A 310 -0.15 -5.99 -9.55
N GLY A 311 0.25 -6.14 -8.29
CA GLY A 311 0.23 -5.09 -7.27
C GLY A 311 -0.99 -5.12 -6.34
N GLN A 312 -2.01 -5.93 -6.65
CA GLN A 312 -3.10 -6.20 -5.73
C GLN A 312 -2.70 -7.16 -4.60
N HIS A 313 -3.45 -7.14 -3.50
CA HIS A 313 -3.32 -8.08 -2.38
C HIS A 313 -4.64 -8.71 -1.99
N PHE A 314 -4.53 -9.72 -1.16
CA PHE A 314 -5.66 -10.36 -0.52
C PHE A 314 -5.51 -10.31 0.99
N TYR A 315 -6.64 -10.33 1.68
CA TYR A 315 -6.68 -10.60 3.11
C TYR A 315 -6.83 -12.11 3.30
N LEU A 316 -5.92 -12.71 4.05
CA LEU A 316 -5.94 -14.12 4.41
C LEU A 316 -6.39 -14.28 5.86
N THR A 317 -7.30 -15.21 6.06
CA THR A 317 -7.73 -15.71 7.37
C THR A 317 -7.36 -17.19 7.45
N PHE A 318 -6.82 -17.61 8.59
CA PHE A 318 -6.38 -18.98 8.84
C PHE A 318 -7.33 -19.62 9.86
N PRO A 319 -8.42 -20.31 9.43
CA PRO A 319 -9.43 -20.81 10.36
C PRO A 319 -8.90 -21.79 11.41
N ALA A 320 -7.79 -22.47 11.13
CA ALA A 320 -7.10 -23.33 12.10
C ALA A 320 -6.54 -22.56 13.30
N LEU A 321 -6.40 -21.24 13.19
CA LEU A 321 -5.90 -20.34 14.25
C LEU A 321 -7.01 -19.41 14.73
N SER A 322 -7.56 -18.60 13.83
CA SER A 322 -8.63 -17.66 14.14
C SER A 322 -9.49 -17.35 12.91
N ILE A 323 -10.81 -17.40 13.08
CA ILE A 323 -11.78 -16.96 12.06
C ILE A 323 -12.07 -15.45 12.12
N TRP A 324 -11.64 -14.78 13.18
CA TRP A 324 -11.94 -13.36 13.44
C TRP A 324 -10.81 -12.41 13.06
N GLN A 325 -9.68 -12.96 12.59
CA GLN A 325 -8.51 -12.21 12.19
C GLN A 325 -8.28 -12.39 10.69
N SER A 326 -7.77 -11.34 10.06
CA SER A 326 -7.52 -11.35 8.63
C SER A 326 -6.47 -10.32 8.28
N HIS A 327 -5.42 -10.74 7.57
CA HIS A 327 -4.20 -9.98 7.36
C HIS A 327 -3.87 -9.84 5.87
N PRO A 328 -3.41 -8.66 5.41
CA PRO A 328 -3.14 -8.43 4.00
C PRO A 328 -1.80 -9.05 3.56
N PHE A 329 -1.80 -9.80 2.46
CA PHE A 329 -0.62 -10.37 1.84
C PHE A 329 -0.65 -10.20 0.31
N THR A 330 0.52 -9.96 -0.27
CA THR A 330 0.67 -9.79 -1.73
C THR A 330 1.06 -11.13 -2.33
N PRO A 331 0.37 -11.58 -3.39
CA PRO A 331 0.82 -12.74 -4.15
C PRO A 331 2.19 -12.45 -4.77
N ALA A 332 3.15 -13.32 -4.49
CA ALA A 332 4.47 -13.36 -5.14
C ALA A 332 4.40 -13.96 -6.56
N SER A 333 3.33 -14.69 -6.86
CA SER A 333 3.05 -15.28 -8.16
C SER A 333 2.47 -14.25 -9.14
N THR A 334 2.61 -14.53 -10.43
CA THR A 334 1.94 -13.78 -11.50
C THR A 334 0.54 -14.33 -11.75
N PRO A 335 -0.47 -13.48 -12.01
CA PRO A 335 -1.78 -13.95 -12.43
C PRO A 335 -1.69 -14.72 -13.76
N PRO A 336 -2.51 -15.76 -13.97
CA PRO A 336 -2.50 -16.51 -15.21
C PRO A 336 -2.98 -15.65 -16.39
N THR A 337 -2.37 -15.85 -17.56
CA THR A 337 -2.76 -15.21 -18.83
C THR A 337 -3.72 -16.07 -19.65
N ALA A 338 -3.82 -17.37 -19.34
CA ALA A 338 -4.72 -18.34 -19.96
C ALA A 338 -5.89 -18.70 -19.03
N PHE A 339 -6.81 -19.55 -19.51
CA PHE A 339 -7.95 -20.08 -18.75
C PHE A 339 -7.53 -21.14 -17.71
N GLU A 340 -6.50 -20.84 -16.92
CA GLU A 340 -6.00 -21.69 -15.85
C GLU A 340 -6.40 -21.12 -14.48
N PRO A 341 -6.72 -21.98 -13.50
CA PRO A 341 -6.93 -21.54 -12.13
C PRO A 341 -5.71 -20.81 -11.57
N PRO A 342 -5.86 -19.60 -11.00
CA PRO A 342 -4.73 -18.86 -10.46
C PRO A 342 -3.96 -19.60 -9.35
N MET A 343 -2.64 -19.70 -9.51
CA MET A 343 -1.73 -20.17 -8.47
C MET A 343 -1.34 -19.02 -7.54
N HIS A 344 -1.66 -19.14 -6.26
CA HIS A 344 -1.23 -18.20 -5.22
C HIS A 344 0.07 -18.67 -4.57
N THR A 345 0.99 -17.73 -4.37
CA THR A 345 2.16 -17.93 -3.52
C THR A 345 2.33 -16.71 -2.62
N TYR A 346 2.48 -16.91 -1.32
CA TYR A 346 2.67 -15.84 -0.34
C TYR A 346 3.92 -16.12 0.50
N ILE A 347 4.70 -15.08 0.76
CA ILE A 347 5.86 -15.14 1.65
C ILE A 347 5.52 -14.37 2.93
N ILE A 348 5.32 -15.11 4.02
CA ILE A 348 4.82 -14.58 5.29
C ILE A 348 5.95 -14.63 6.31
N ARG A 349 6.47 -13.47 6.70
CA ARG A 349 7.46 -13.39 7.78
C ARG A 349 6.77 -13.53 9.14
N SER A 350 7.28 -14.42 9.99
CA SER A 350 6.84 -14.56 11.36
C SER A 350 7.06 -13.27 12.15
N ARG A 351 6.01 -12.81 12.82
CA ARG A 351 5.94 -11.65 13.72
C ARG A 351 5.03 -12.02 14.90
N SER A 352 4.94 -11.16 15.91
CA SER A 352 3.99 -11.33 17.01
C SER A 352 2.54 -11.49 16.51
N GLY A 353 1.74 -12.29 17.21
CA GLY A 353 0.33 -12.53 16.86
C GLY A 353 0.18 -13.62 15.81
N GLU A 354 -0.80 -13.46 14.91
CA GLU A 354 -1.28 -14.53 14.03
C GLU A 354 -0.20 -15.12 13.11
N THR A 355 0.69 -14.30 12.56
CA THR A 355 1.79 -14.78 11.71
C THR A 355 2.80 -15.63 12.49
N GLY A 356 2.96 -15.37 13.79
CA GLY A 356 3.80 -16.17 14.68
C GLY A 356 3.13 -17.49 15.04
N ASN A 357 1.83 -17.46 15.30
CA ASN A 357 1.02 -18.66 15.52
C ASN A 357 1.02 -19.56 14.27
N LEU A 358 0.93 -18.99 13.07
CA LEU A 358 1.03 -19.73 11.80
C LEU A 358 2.40 -20.39 11.64
N ALA A 359 3.48 -19.66 11.96
CA ALA A 359 4.83 -20.22 11.92
C ALA A 359 4.98 -21.37 12.92
N ALA A 360 4.52 -21.20 14.17
CA ALA A 360 4.57 -22.25 15.19
C ALA A 360 3.77 -23.50 14.79
N LEU A 361 2.56 -23.31 14.24
CA LEU A 361 1.71 -24.40 13.75
C LEU A 361 2.38 -25.17 12.59
N SER A 362 2.98 -24.42 11.64
CA SER A 362 3.67 -25.01 10.50
C SER A 362 4.94 -25.75 10.93
N GLU A 363 5.66 -25.21 11.93
CA GLU A 363 6.83 -25.85 12.51
C GLU A 363 6.48 -27.14 13.24
N SER A 364 5.44 -27.16 14.09
CA SER A 364 5.02 -28.37 14.79
C SER A 364 4.61 -29.49 13.83
N ALA A 365 3.92 -29.15 12.74
CA ALA A 365 3.49 -30.12 11.75
C ALA A 365 4.66 -30.68 10.90
N SER A 366 5.74 -29.92 10.73
CA SER A 366 6.92 -30.36 9.97
C SER A 366 7.75 -31.44 10.69
N VAL A 367 7.57 -31.60 12.00
CA VAL A 367 8.28 -32.62 12.81
C VAL A 367 7.72 -34.03 12.57
N ASP A 368 6.46 -34.15 12.16
CA ASP A 368 5.75 -35.44 11.98
C ASP A 368 5.96 -36.09 10.59
N ARG A 369 7.12 -35.85 9.94
CA ARG A 369 7.59 -36.50 8.70
C ARG A 369 6.84 -36.22 7.38
N SER A 370 5.93 -35.25 7.32
CA SER A 370 5.55 -34.61 6.05
C SER A 370 6.32 -33.30 5.90
N SER A 371 7.11 -33.15 4.84
CA SER A 371 7.81 -31.89 4.51
C SER A 371 6.87 -30.74 4.13
N THR A 372 5.55 -30.99 4.11
CA THR A 372 4.52 -30.02 3.74
C THR A 372 3.34 -30.13 4.69
N PHE A 373 2.99 -29.00 5.34
CA PHE A 373 1.81 -28.87 6.19
C PHE A 373 0.65 -28.29 5.38
N GLU A 374 -0.55 -28.87 5.51
CA GLU A 374 -1.76 -28.31 4.91
C GLU A 374 -2.56 -27.49 5.93
N THR A 375 -2.90 -26.25 5.59
CA THR A 375 -3.73 -25.38 6.43
C THR A 375 -4.88 -24.75 5.63
N PRO A 376 -6.10 -24.70 6.20
CA PRO A 376 -7.21 -24.03 5.55
C PRO A 376 -6.99 -22.51 5.51
N VAL A 377 -7.41 -21.89 4.42
CA VAL A 377 -7.30 -20.45 4.18
C VAL A 377 -8.62 -19.91 3.64
N ILE A 378 -9.08 -18.80 4.21
CA ILE A 378 -10.16 -17.98 3.65
C ILE A 378 -9.51 -16.74 3.02
N LEU A 379 -9.88 -16.49 1.76
CA LEU A 379 -9.33 -15.47 0.88
C LEU A 379 -10.38 -14.36 0.66
N VAL A 380 -10.00 -13.11 0.91
CA VAL A 380 -10.84 -11.95 0.62
C VAL A 380 -10.06 -10.95 -0.23
N GLY A 381 -10.56 -10.64 -1.43
CA GLY A 381 -9.92 -9.72 -2.37
C GLY A 381 -10.28 -10.04 -3.82
N PRO A 382 -9.53 -9.54 -4.81
CA PRO A 382 -8.33 -8.72 -4.66
C PRO A 382 -8.63 -7.27 -4.25
N TYR A 383 -7.68 -6.64 -3.58
CA TYR A 383 -7.68 -5.22 -3.20
C TYR A 383 -6.49 -4.48 -3.81
N GLY A 384 -6.65 -3.18 -4.05
CA GLY A 384 -5.63 -2.35 -4.68
C GLY A 384 -5.83 -2.26 -6.19
N ARG A 385 -4.76 -1.92 -6.93
CA ARG A 385 -4.81 -1.66 -8.38
C ARG A 385 -3.63 -2.30 -9.09
N SER A 386 -3.71 -2.37 -10.42
CA SER A 386 -2.53 -2.65 -11.24
C SER A 386 -1.46 -1.60 -11.01
N ILE A 387 -0.24 -2.07 -10.78
CA ILE A 387 0.97 -1.26 -10.77
C ILE A 387 1.79 -1.44 -12.04
N VAL A 388 1.38 -2.28 -12.99
CA VAL A 388 2.10 -2.44 -14.26
C VAL A 388 1.86 -1.22 -15.15
N ASP A 389 2.95 -0.67 -15.70
CA ASP A 389 2.90 0.46 -16.61
C ASP A 389 3.29 0.04 -18.02
N HIS A 390 2.27 -0.18 -18.86
CA HIS A 390 2.46 -0.64 -20.23
C HIS A 390 3.15 0.39 -21.14
N GLU A 391 3.30 1.65 -20.71
CA GLU A 391 4.03 2.68 -21.46
C GLU A 391 5.48 2.85 -21.00
N ALA A 392 5.89 2.21 -19.90
CA ALA A 392 7.25 2.33 -19.38
C ALA A 392 8.23 1.49 -20.21
N SER A 393 9.25 2.16 -20.76
CA SER A 393 10.33 1.52 -21.50
C SER A 393 11.42 0.95 -20.57
N ASN A 394 11.48 1.44 -19.35
CA ASN A 394 12.47 1.04 -18.36
C ASN A 394 11.77 0.71 -17.03
N ILE A 395 12.12 -0.43 -16.42
CA ILE A 395 11.56 -0.89 -15.14
C ILE A 395 12.70 -1.15 -14.15
N LEU A 396 12.64 -0.47 -13.01
CA LEU A 396 13.52 -0.72 -11.86
C LEU A 396 12.68 -1.19 -10.66
N ALA A 397 12.88 -2.44 -10.25
CA ALA A 397 12.24 -3.03 -9.09
C ALA A 397 13.21 -3.05 -7.90
N ILE A 398 12.87 -2.37 -6.80
CA ILE A 398 13.68 -2.36 -5.58
C ILE A 398 12.88 -2.94 -4.42
N ALA A 399 13.34 -4.07 -3.88
CA ALA A 399 12.65 -4.79 -2.83
C ALA A 399 13.55 -5.01 -1.60
N GLY A 400 12.97 -4.86 -0.41
CA GLY A 400 13.61 -5.22 0.87
C GLY A 400 12.91 -6.39 1.56
N GLY A 401 13.64 -7.47 1.85
CA GLY A 401 13.10 -8.65 2.53
C GLY A 401 11.89 -9.24 1.80
N THR A 402 10.79 -9.47 2.50
CA THR A 402 9.54 -10.00 1.92
C THR A 402 8.81 -9.01 0.98
N GLY A 403 9.26 -7.76 0.89
CA GLY A 403 8.74 -6.77 -0.08
C GLY A 403 8.94 -7.20 -1.54
N ILE A 404 9.80 -8.18 -1.80
CA ILE A 404 10.00 -8.79 -3.12
C ILE A 404 8.72 -9.36 -3.71
N THR A 405 7.78 -9.79 -2.88
CA THR A 405 6.46 -10.29 -3.32
C THR A 405 5.64 -9.25 -4.09
N PHE A 406 5.91 -7.95 -3.90
CA PHE A 406 5.27 -6.88 -4.66
C PHE A 406 6.00 -6.57 -5.97
N ALA A 407 7.32 -6.70 -5.99
CA ALA A 407 8.17 -6.27 -7.11
C ALA A 407 8.40 -7.39 -8.14
N LEU A 408 8.54 -8.64 -7.68
CA LEU A 408 8.82 -9.82 -8.50
C LEU A 408 7.78 -10.04 -9.61
N PRO A 409 6.45 -9.99 -9.35
CA PRO A 409 5.46 -10.18 -10.41
C PRO A 409 5.54 -9.13 -11.52
N VAL A 410 5.98 -7.90 -11.22
CA VAL A 410 6.15 -6.84 -12.22
C VAL A 410 7.25 -7.21 -13.21
N ILE A 411 8.38 -7.71 -12.69
CA ILE A 411 9.52 -8.15 -13.50
C ILE A 411 9.15 -9.38 -14.32
N ALA A 412 8.54 -10.39 -13.68
CA ALA A 412 8.13 -11.61 -14.36
C ALA A 412 7.13 -11.33 -15.50
N ALA A 413 6.13 -10.47 -15.28
CA ALA A 413 5.19 -10.10 -16.33
C ALA A 413 5.85 -9.30 -17.46
N ALA A 414 6.75 -8.38 -17.13
CA ALA A 414 7.47 -7.60 -18.14
C ALA A 414 8.40 -8.49 -19.00
N LEU A 415 8.99 -9.54 -18.45
CA LEU A 415 9.84 -10.48 -19.19
C LEU A 415 9.01 -11.43 -20.06
N ASN A 416 7.93 -11.99 -19.50
CA ASN A 416 7.10 -13.00 -20.17
C ASN A 416 6.16 -12.43 -21.26
N ASP A 417 5.85 -11.14 -21.22
CA ASP A 417 5.01 -10.50 -22.25
C ASP A 417 5.88 -9.93 -23.38
N PRO A 418 5.97 -10.57 -24.57
CA PRO A 418 6.78 -10.09 -25.68
C PRO A 418 6.33 -8.72 -26.21
N TYR A 419 5.08 -8.32 -25.96
CA TYR A 419 4.52 -7.04 -26.39
C TYR A 419 4.68 -5.93 -25.34
N HIS A 420 5.27 -6.23 -24.17
CA HIS A 420 5.53 -5.22 -23.16
C HIS A 420 6.53 -4.18 -23.69
N ALA A 421 6.24 -2.89 -23.48
CA ALA A 421 7.09 -1.80 -23.94
C ALA A 421 8.48 -1.72 -23.26
N ALA A 422 8.70 -2.55 -22.23
CA ALA A 422 9.89 -2.49 -21.39
C ALA A 422 11.06 -3.19 -22.08
N GLN A 423 12.13 -2.44 -22.31
CA GLN A 423 13.36 -2.90 -22.94
C GLN A 423 14.49 -3.06 -21.93
N ASN A 424 14.49 -2.23 -20.88
CA ASN A 424 15.47 -2.29 -19.80
C ASN A 424 14.80 -2.66 -18.50
N ILE A 425 15.17 -3.80 -17.93
CA ILE A 425 14.54 -4.35 -16.74
C ILE A 425 15.63 -4.66 -15.72
N GLU A 426 15.51 -4.10 -14.53
CA GLU A 426 16.43 -4.39 -13.43
C GLU A 426 15.68 -4.74 -12.15
N MET A 427 16.10 -5.83 -11.52
CA MET A 427 15.63 -6.24 -10.19
C MET A 427 16.76 -6.08 -9.17
N ILE A 428 16.48 -5.31 -8.13
CA ILE A 428 17.32 -5.14 -6.95
C ILE A 428 16.62 -5.74 -5.74
N TRP A 429 17.23 -6.75 -5.12
CA TRP A 429 16.70 -7.37 -3.91
C TRP A 429 17.68 -7.26 -2.73
N ILE A 430 17.24 -6.60 -1.67
CA ILE A 430 18.02 -6.38 -0.45
C ILE A 430 17.53 -7.37 0.61
N ILE A 431 18.36 -8.35 0.94
CA ILE A 431 18.08 -9.40 1.93
C ILE A 431 19.09 -9.33 3.07
N ARG A 432 18.72 -9.91 4.21
CA ARG A 432 19.62 -9.97 5.37
C ARG A 432 20.66 -11.05 5.20
N HIS A 433 20.23 -12.23 4.79
CA HIS A 433 21.02 -13.46 4.76
C HIS A 433 20.87 -14.13 3.41
N ILE A 434 21.89 -14.87 2.96
CA ILE A 434 21.90 -15.53 1.64
C ILE A 434 20.83 -16.62 1.54
N GLU A 435 20.53 -17.28 2.66
CA GLU A 435 19.52 -18.33 2.78
C GLU A 435 18.13 -17.83 2.41
N ASN A 436 17.89 -16.51 2.47
CA ASN A 436 16.62 -15.91 2.10
C ASN A 436 16.29 -16.08 0.61
N LEU A 437 17.28 -16.39 -0.24
CA LEU A 437 17.04 -16.75 -1.64
C LEU A 437 16.13 -17.98 -1.78
N ALA A 438 16.19 -18.90 -0.82
CA ALA A 438 15.41 -20.14 -0.85
C ALA A 438 13.90 -19.88 -0.79
N TRP A 439 13.46 -18.76 -0.22
CA TRP A 439 12.03 -18.39 -0.14
C TRP A 439 11.34 -18.38 -1.51
N LEU A 440 12.11 -18.05 -2.55
CA LEU A 440 11.64 -17.85 -3.93
C LEU A 440 12.52 -18.63 -4.91
N GLY A 441 13.10 -19.76 -4.49
CA GLY A 441 14.04 -20.53 -5.32
C GLY A 441 13.53 -20.82 -6.73
N PRO A 442 12.32 -21.39 -6.91
CA PRO A 442 11.74 -21.64 -8.23
C PRO A 442 11.59 -20.37 -9.09
N GLU A 443 11.18 -19.26 -8.48
CA GLU A 443 10.96 -17.99 -9.16
C GLU A 443 12.28 -17.33 -9.58
N ILE A 444 13.30 -17.34 -8.71
CA ILE A 444 14.64 -16.85 -9.04
C ILE A 444 15.29 -17.71 -10.13
N ALA A 445 15.12 -19.03 -10.06
CA ALA A 445 15.58 -19.94 -11.11
C ALA A 445 14.88 -19.66 -12.45
N ALA A 446 13.59 -19.34 -12.44
CA ALA A 446 12.85 -18.96 -13.64
C ALA A 446 13.35 -17.63 -14.23
N LEU A 447 13.58 -16.61 -13.40
CA LEU A 447 14.17 -15.35 -13.85
C LEU A 447 15.58 -15.55 -14.42
N ARG A 448 16.37 -16.44 -13.84
CA ARG A 448 17.73 -16.73 -14.30
C ARG A 448 17.76 -17.27 -15.72
N ARG A 449 16.78 -18.09 -16.13
CA ARG A 449 16.67 -18.57 -17.53
C ARG A 449 16.48 -17.45 -18.54
N HIS A 450 15.93 -16.30 -18.14
CA HIS A 450 15.84 -15.11 -19.01
C HIS A 450 17.17 -14.35 -19.13
N LEU A 451 18.07 -14.50 -18.16
CA LEU A 451 19.40 -13.90 -18.25
C LEU A 451 20.22 -14.59 -19.35
N ASP A 452 20.09 -15.91 -19.47
CA ASP A 452 20.79 -16.72 -20.47
C ASP A 452 20.31 -16.43 -21.91
N SER A 453 19.07 -15.94 -22.08
CA SER A 453 18.50 -15.57 -23.38
C SER A 453 18.72 -14.11 -23.78
N THR A 454 19.36 -13.31 -22.91
CA THR A 454 19.67 -11.90 -23.20
C THR A 454 20.99 -11.83 -23.98
N PRO A 455 21.04 -11.20 -25.17
CA PRO A 455 22.29 -11.09 -25.94
C PRO A 455 23.35 -10.32 -25.14
N SER A 456 24.52 -10.94 -24.96
CA SER A 456 25.67 -10.28 -24.33
C SER A 456 26.10 -9.08 -25.16
N PRO A 457 26.43 -7.92 -24.55
CA PRO A 457 26.90 -6.74 -25.28
C PRO A 457 28.26 -6.91 -26.01
N SER A 458 28.80 -8.12 -26.10
CA SER A 458 30.15 -8.42 -26.60
C SER A 458 30.23 -9.31 -27.85
N SER A 459 29.12 -9.69 -28.49
CA SER A 459 29.17 -10.52 -29.71
C SER A 459 28.77 -9.75 -30.97
N THR A 460 29.72 -8.97 -31.51
CA THR A 460 29.65 -8.47 -32.88
C THR A 460 30.00 -9.62 -33.83
N SER A 461 29.01 -10.41 -34.26
CA SER A 461 29.22 -11.35 -35.35
C SER A 461 29.04 -10.62 -36.68
N SER A 462 30.13 -10.50 -37.42
CA SER A 462 30.20 -10.09 -38.82
C SER A 462 29.23 -10.90 -39.69
N SER A 463 28.18 -10.26 -40.21
CA SER A 463 27.34 -10.84 -41.27
C SER A 463 28.04 -10.63 -42.61
N SER A 464 28.53 -11.71 -43.20
CA SER A 464 28.93 -11.76 -44.61
C SER A 464 27.70 -11.66 -45.50
N SER A 465 27.77 -10.74 -46.44
CA SER A 465 26.88 -10.49 -47.56
C SER A 465 26.56 -11.75 -48.39
N ALA A 466 25.29 -11.95 -48.70
CA ALA A 466 24.86 -12.74 -49.86
C ALA A 466 23.81 -11.90 -50.63
N GLU A 467 24.13 -11.68 -51.90
CA GLU A 467 23.42 -10.82 -52.85
C GLU A 467 22.15 -11.47 -53.42
N ASP A 468 21.30 -10.55 -53.90
CA ASP A 468 20.09 -10.62 -54.75
C ASP A 468 19.80 -11.88 -55.57
N PHE A 469 18.50 -12.14 -55.77
CA PHE A 469 17.94 -12.44 -57.09
C PHE A 469 16.44 -12.10 -57.17
N ASP A 470 16.11 -11.09 -57.98
CA ASP A 470 14.76 -10.67 -58.38
C ASP A 470 14.33 -11.39 -59.66
N ILE A 471 13.09 -11.91 -59.74
CA ILE A 471 12.38 -12.18 -61.00
C ILE A 471 10.90 -11.82 -60.85
N ASN A 472 10.42 -10.93 -61.72
CA ASN A 472 9.01 -10.62 -61.98
C ASN A 472 8.45 -11.51 -63.10
N ALA A 473 7.20 -11.96 -63.00
CA ALA A 473 6.28 -12.16 -64.14
C ALA A 473 4.82 -12.36 -63.69
N ASP A 474 3.92 -11.78 -64.49
CA ASP A 474 2.47 -11.58 -64.33
C ASP A 474 1.57 -12.85 -64.38
N THR A 475 0.39 -12.76 -63.75
CA THR A 475 -0.98 -12.72 -64.37
C THR A 475 -2.07 -13.57 -63.67
N ALA A 476 -3.22 -12.92 -63.40
CA ALA A 476 -4.62 -13.39 -63.45
C ALA A 476 -5.36 -14.05 -62.24
N LYS A 477 -6.37 -13.28 -61.75
CA LYS A 477 -7.80 -13.61 -61.46
C LYS A 477 -8.21 -14.44 -60.22
N SER A 478 -8.88 -13.75 -59.27
CA SER A 478 -10.25 -14.02 -58.73
C SER A 478 -10.38 -13.62 -57.24
N PRO A 479 -11.52 -13.06 -56.77
CA PRO A 479 -11.61 -12.44 -55.45
C PRO A 479 -12.07 -13.44 -54.38
N ALA A 480 -11.25 -13.60 -53.34
CA ALA A 480 -11.69 -14.15 -52.06
C ALA A 480 -11.01 -13.35 -50.96
N GLU A 481 -11.83 -12.65 -50.18
CA GLU A 481 -11.46 -11.81 -49.05
C GLU A 481 -10.77 -12.66 -47.96
N LYS A 482 -9.44 -12.70 -48.01
CA LYS A 482 -8.59 -13.35 -47.01
C LYS A 482 -7.95 -12.25 -46.18
N ILE A 483 -8.51 -12.00 -44.99
CA ILE A 483 -7.89 -11.15 -43.96
C ILE A 483 -6.54 -11.76 -43.62
N THR A 484 -5.49 -11.26 -44.27
CA THR A 484 -4.10 -11.63 -44.04
C THR A 484 -3.54 -10.59 -43.10
N ILE A 485 -3.48 -10.93 -41.81
CA ILE A 485 -2.70 -10.16 -40.85
C ILE A 485 -1.23 -10.32 -41.27
N ARG A 486 -0.67 -9.31 -41.94
CA ARG A 486 0.78 -9.17 -42.08
C ARG A 486 1.33 -8.72 -40.73
N PRO A 487 2.23 -9.47 -40.07
CA PRO A 487 3.03 -8.90 -39.00
C PRO A 487 4.15 -8.09 -39.65
N THR A 488 3.93 -6.79 -39.90
CA THR A 488 5.01 -5.87 -40.24
C THR A 488 5.64 -5.34 -38.96
N THR A 489 6.49 -6.14 -38.31
CA THR A 489 7.52 -5.64 -37.40
C THR A 489 8.67 -6.65 -37.37
N PRO A 490 9.95 -6.23 -37.38
CA PRO A 490 11.08 -7.15 -37.24
C PRO A 490 11.00 -7.88 -35.89
N PRO A 491 11.61 -9.07 -35.74
CA PRO A 491 11.69 -9.75 -34.46
C PRO A 491 12.32 -8.83 -33.41
N ALA A 492 11.68 -8.75 -32.23
CA ALA A 492 12.10 -7.89 -31.13
C ALA A 492 13.58 -8.17 -30.78
N ALA A 493 14.40 -7.12 -30.81
CA ALA A 493 15.69 -7.12 -30.15
C ALA A 493 15.50 -7.54 -28.68
N GLY A 494 16.34 -8.44 -28.17
CA GLY A 494 16.19 -9.02 -26.83
C GLY A 494 16.15 -7.95 -25.73
N LYS A 495 15.29 -8.14 -24.73
CA LYS A 495 15.19 -7.24 -23.57
C LYS A 495 16.46 -7.32 -22.73
N SER A 496 16.99 -6.18 -22.31
CA SER A 496 18.08 -6.11 -21.34
C SER A 496 17.55 -6.40 -19.94
N PHE A 497 18.05 -7.45 -19.31
CA PHE A 497 17.63 -7.87 -17.97
C PHE A 497 18.82 -8.06 -17.03
N ARG A 498 18.74 -7.47 -15.82
CA ARG A 498 19.76 -7.57 -14.78
C ARG A 498 19.18 -7.85 -13.40
N ILE A 499 19.89 -8.64 -12.60
CA ILE A 499 19.58 -8.92 -11.19
C ILE A 499 20.76 -8.50 -10.31
N ARG A 500 20.50 -7.64 -9.32
CA ARG A 500 21.44 -7.30 -8.25
C ARG A 500 20.86 -7.69 -6.89
N ILE A 501 21.64 -8.42 -6.10
CA ILE A 501 21.23 -8.86 -4.77
C ILE A 501 22.20 -8.30 -3.75
N PHE A 502 21.69 -7.57 -2.76
CA PHE A 502 22.48 -7.03 -1.66
C PHE A 502 22.21 -7.80 -0.39
N ILE A 503 23.26 -8.28 0.27
CA ILE A 503 23.17 -9.07 1.50
C ILE A 503 23.74 -8.23 2.64
N THR A 504 22.88 -7.83 3.58
CA THR A 504 23.25 -6.88 4.63
C THR A 504 23.90 -7.52 5.85
N ARG A 505 23.98 -8.85 5.95
CA ARG A 505 24.65 -9.54 7.06
C ARG A 505 25.58 -10.60 6.50
N ALA A 506 26.80 -10.66 7.02
CA ALA A 506 27.74 -11.70 6.64
C ALA A 506 27.21 -13.08 7.06
N PRO A 507 27.51 -14.15 6.32
CA PRO A 507 27.38 -15.50 6.85
C PRO A 507 28.32 -15.62 8.04
N GLU A 508 27.77 -15.89 9.24
CA GLU A 508 28.60 -16.21 10.41
C GLU A 508 29.48 -17.42 10.04
N THR A 509 30.75 -17.16 9.75
CA THR A 509 31.69 -18.20 9.40
C THR A 509 32.47 -18.55 10.66
N ARG A 510 32.24 -19.76 11.17
CA ARG A 510 33.08 -20.52 12.11
C ARG A 510 33.21 -19.95 13.53
N THR A 511 32.70 -20.74 14.47
CA THR A 511 33.16 -20.85 15.86
C THR A 511 34.60 -20.37 16.06
N HIS A 512 34.76 -19.17 16.60
CA HIS A 512 35.95 -18.86 17.37
C HIS A 512 35.85 -19.64 18.68
N VAL A 513 36.47 -20.82 18.70
CA VAL A 513 36.94 -21.43 19.94
C VAL A 513 37.95 -20.46 20.53
N HIS A 514 37.52 -19.65 21.50
CA HIS A 514 38.44 -18.94 22.37
C HIS A 514 38.70 -19.81 23.60
N LEU A 515 39.90 -20.39 23.66
CA LEU A 515 40.49 -20.85 24.92
C LEU A 515 40.56 -19.69 25.92
N PRO A 516 40.42 -19.96 27.23
CA PRO A 516 40.41 -18.93 28.25
C PRO A 516 41.83 -18.43 28.54
N SER A 517 42.06 -17.12 28.43
CA SER A 517 43.20 -16.47 29.06
C SER A 517 42.75 -15.19 29.77
N THR A 518 42.51 -15.36 31.07
CA THR A 518 42.91 -14.51 32.20
C THR A 518 43.38 -13.05 31.99
N PHE A 519 42.67 -12.17 32.73
CA PHE A 519 43.02 -10.91 33.40
C PHE A 519 42.83 -9.54 32.71
N PRO A 520 42.47 -8.48 33.49
CA PRO A 520 41.77 -7.29 33.01
C PRO A 520 42.64 -6.02 33.02
N SER A 521 42.26 -5.01 32.22
CA SER A 521 42.39 -3.60 32.61
C SER A 521 41.63 -2.66 31.66
N SER A 522 41.28 -1.52 32.25
CA SER A 522 40.32 -0.48 31.94
C SER A 522 40.72 0.57 30.89
N SER A 523 39.72 1.15 30.20
CA SER A 523 39.43 2.61 29.98
C SER A 523 38.78 2.84 28.60
N SER A 524 37.46 3.05 28.56
CA SER A 524 36.73 4.32 28.42
C SER A 524 36.90 5.08 27.07
N ALA A 525 35.86 5.08 26.22
CA ALA A 525 35.27 6.28 25.62
C ALA A 525 34.06 5.96 24.68
N ALA A 526 32.88 6.42 25.12
CA ALA A 526 31.68 6.88 24.39
C ALA A 526 31.31 6.32 22.99
N ALA A 527 30.19 5.58 22.95
CA ALA A 527 29.35 5.45 21.75
C ALA A 527 27.85 5.53 22.13
N ALA A 528 27.10 6.22 21.27
CA ALA A 528 25.72 6.65 21.44
C ALA A 528 24.71 5.49 21.54
N THR A 529 23.74 5.67 22.43
CA THR A 529 22.73 4.69 22.83
C THR A 529 21.51 4.75 21.90
N GLU A 530 21.25 3.68 21.16
CA GLU A 530 19.92 3.42 20.57
C GLU A 530 19.19 2.44 21.50
N LYS A 531 18.04 2.87 22.04
CA LYS A 531 17.23 2.13 23.02
C LYS A 531 16.40 1.06 22.32
N ASP A 532 16.80 -0.20 22.46
CA ASP A 532 15.91 -1.34 22.30
C ASP A 532 15.33 -1.75 23.65
N PHE A 533 14.00 -1.83 23.68
CA PHE A 533 13.18 -2.13 24.85
C PHE A 533 13.08 -3.65 25.01
N ALA A 534 13.59 -4.15 26.14
CA ALA A 534 13.56 -5.55 26.53
C ALA A 534 12.14 -6.05 26.83
N THR A 535 11.85 -7.29 26.45
CA THR A 535 10.73 -8.07 26.99
C THR A 535 11.31 -9.27 27.73
N SER A 536 10.82 -9.47 28.96
CA SER A 536 11.22 -10.48 29.93
C SER A 536 11.06 -11.91 29.43
N SER A 537 12.13 -12.70 29.55
CA SER A 537 12.15 -14.15 29.35
C SER A 537 12.00 -14.87 30.70
N SER A 538 10.97 -15.71 30.84
CA SER A 538 10.94 -16.79 31.82
C SER A 538 11.68 -17.99 31.25
N SER A 539 12.63 -18.49 32.04
CA SER A 539 13.49 -19.65 31.79
C SER A 539 12.72 -20.97 31.68
N ALA A 540 12.99 -21.74 30.63
CA ALA A 540 12.84 -23.20 30.65
C ALA A 540 13.95 -23.82 29.78
N SER A 541 14.56 -24.86 30.34
CA SER A 541 15.79 -25.54 29.95
C SER A 541 15.75 -26.24 28.59
N SER A 542 16.90 -26.22 27.95
CA SER A 542 17.28 -26.85 26.69
C SER A 542 17.31 -28.38 26.74
N SER A 543 16.72 -29.03 25.74
CA SER A 543 17.20 -30.29 25.20
C SER A 543 17.47 -30.10 23.69
N ALA A 544 18.73 -30.32 23.32
CA ALA A 544 19.23 -30.14 21.97
C ALA A 544 18.63 -31.21 21.04
N SER A 545 18.07 -30.78 19.91
CA SER A 545 17.77 -31.65 18.79
C SER A 545 18.26 -31.04 17.48
N THR A 546 18.84 -31.92 16.68
CA THR A 546 19.81 -31.69 15.62
C THR A 546 19.15 -31.09 14.37
N THR A 547 19.81 -30.09 13.81
CA THR A 547 19.48 -29.26 12.64
C THR A 547 19.13 -30.03 11.36
N SER A 548 17.97 -29.69 10.76
CA SER A 548 17.51 -30.07 9.41
C SER A 548 18.13 -29.22 8.28
N ALA A 549 19.44 -28.93 8.34
CA ALA A 549 20.13 -28.01 7.42
C ALA A 549 20.66 -28.54 6.04
N PRO A 550 20.53 -29.82 5.58
CA PRO A 550 21.21 -30.20 4.33
C PRO A 550 20.56 -29.69 3.03
N THR A 551 19.22 -29.63 2.94
CA THR A 551 18.52 -29.53 1.64
C THR A 551 18.54 -28.12 1.05
N HIS A 552 18.20 -27.09 1.82
CA HIS A 552 18.14 -25.70 1.32
C HIS A 552 19.50 -25.16 0.87
N SER A 553 20.60 -25.67 1.43
CA SER A 553 21.96 -25.25 1.06
C SER A 553 22.33 -25.61 -0.38
N ARG A 554 21.81 -26.73 -0.91
CA ARG A 554 22.09 -27.18 -2.30
C ARG A 554 21.31 -26.35 -3.32
N GLU A 555 20.05 -26.05 -3.04
CA GLU A 555 19.20 -25.21 -3.89
C GLU A 555 19.78 -23.79 -4.00
N VAL A 556 20.18 -23.20 -2.88
CA VAL A 556 20.79 -21.87 -2.83
C VAL A 556 22.11 -21.82 -3.62
N ARG A 557 22.96 -22.86 -3.54
CA ARG A 557 24.21 -22.92 -4.33
C ARG A 557 23.94 -22.89 -5.83
N ALA A 558 22.91 -23.58 -6.32
CA ALA A 558 22.55 -23.55 -7.73
C ALA A 558 22.09 -22.15 -8.19
N LEU A 559 21.38 -21.41 -7.32
CA LEU A 559 20.90 -20.05 -7.61
C LEU A 559 22.04 -19.01 -7.71
N ILE A 560 23.16 -19.25 -7.03
CA ILE A 560 24.29 -18.31 -6.90
C ILE A 560 25.33 -18.47 -8.02
N ALA A 561 25.10 -19.35 -8.99
CA ALA A 561 26.06 -19.55 -10.08
C ALA A 561 26.48 -18.19 -10.71
N PRO A 562 27.75 -18.01 -11.13
CA PRO A 562 28.17 -16.76 -11.76
C PRO A 562 27.39 -16.50 -13.06
N HIS A 563 27.01 -15.24 -13.32
CA HIS A 563 26.45 -14.79 -14.59
C HIS A 563 26.70 -13.28 -14.74
N PRO A 564 27.07 -12.75 -15.92
CA PRO A 564 27.44 -11.33 -16.08
C PRO A 564 26.34 -10.35 -15.65
N ASN A 565 25.07 -10.69 -15.91
CA ASN A 565 23.90 -9.89 -15.52
C ASN A 565 23.30 -10.28 -14.15
N PHE A 566 24.00 -11.08 -13.34
CA PHE A 566 23.59 -11.48 -11.99
C PHE A 566 24.72 -11.21 -11.00
N SER A 567 24.48 -10.34 -10.01
CA SER A 567 25.50 -10.04 -9.00
C SER A 567 24.94 -10.14 -7.59
N ILE A 568 25.79 -10.60 -6.68
CA ILE A 568 25.55 -10.60 -5.24
C ILE A 568 26.64 -9.74 -4.58
N THR A 569 26.23 -8.78 -3.76
CA THR A 569 27.13 -7.90 -3.02
C THR A 569 26.85 -8.03 -1.53
N TYR A 570 27.88 -8.36 -0.75
CA TYR A 570 27.82 -8.41 0.71
C TYR A 570 28.18 -7.04 1.28
N LEU A 571 27.39 -6.58 2.25
CA LEU A 571 27.44 -5.20 2.77
C LEU A 571 27.73 -5.13 4.28
N ASP A 572 28.03 -6.23 4.96
CA ASP A 572 28.48 -6.30 6.36
C ASP A 572 27.83 -5.27 7.30
N HIS A 573 26.54 -5.45 7.58
CA HIS A 573 25.70 -4.59 8.42
C HIS A 573 25.39 -3.18 7.87
N SER A 574 25.86 -2.83 6.67
CA SER A 574 25.47 -1.61 5.96
C SER A 574 24.29 -1.84 5.01
N ARG A 575 23.69 -0.75 4.54
CA ARG A 575 22.60 -0.74 3.55
C ARG A 575 23.10 -0.11 2.25
N PRO A 576 22.66 -0.60 1.08
CA PRO A 576 23.04 0.03 -0.18
C PRO A 576 22.40 1.42 -0.27
N GLN A 577 23.15 2.38 -0.82
CA GLN A 577 22.63 3.72 -1.03
C GLN A 577 21.64 3.71 -2.20
N VAL A 578 20.38 4.07 -1.91
CA VAL A 578 19.30 4.10 -2.90
C VAL A 578 19.58 5.05 -4.05
N GLU A 579 20.25 6.16 -3.76
CA GLU A 579 20.67 7.15 -4.76
C GLU A 579 21.54 6.50 -5.82
N ASN A 580 22.62 5.84 -5.42
CA ASN A 580 23.53 5.14 -6.35
C ASN A 580 22.80 4.04 -7.14
N MET A 581 21.87 3.31 -6.52
CA MET A 581 21.13 2.24 -7.20
C MET A 581 20.24 2.79 -8.33
N VAL A 582 19.46 3.83 -8.03
CA VAL A 582 18.57 4.48 -9.00
C VAL A 582 19.37 5.22 -10.06
N ASP A 583 20.43 5.92 -9.65
CA ASP A 583 21.28 6.70 -10.55
C ASP A 583 22.01 5.80 -11.53
N ALA A 584 22.67 4.74 -11.04
CA ALA A 584 23.33 3.76 -11.89
C ALA A 584 22.35 3.17 -12.93
N PHE A 585 21.13 2.84 -12.53
CA PHE A 585 20.12 2.36 -13.49
C PHE A 585 19.79 3.44 -14.54
N LEU A 586 19.49 4.67 -14.10
CA LEU A 586 19.11 5.76 -14.99
C LEU A 586 20.24 6.24 -15.90
N THR A 587 21.50 6.15 -15.49
CA THR A 587 22.65 6.62 -16.28
C THR A 587 23.29 5.52 -17.12
N GLU A 588 23.36 4.30 -16.60
CA GLU A 588 24.08 3.19 -17.26
C GLU A 588 23.15 2.32 -18.12
N THR A 589 21.86 2.27 -17.80
CA THR A 589 20.91 1.33 -18.46
C THR A 589 19.87 2.06 -19.29
N VAL A 590 19.35 3.20 -18.82
CA VAL A 590 18.29 3.92 -19.52
C VAL A 590 18.84 4.74 -20.68
N VAL A 591 18.52 4.32 -21.90
CA VAL A 591 18.87 5.06 -23.13
C VAL A 591 17.81 6.09 -23.49
N ARG A 592 16.53 5.68 -23.50
CA ARG A 592 15.39 6.53 -23.86
C ARG A 592 14.12 6.05 -23.18
N GLY A 593 13.10 6.90 -23.21
CA GLY A 593 11.76 6.56 -22.75
C GLY A 593 11.59 6.66 -21.24
N ARG A 594 10.33 6.47 -20.84
CA ARG A 594 9.89 6.63 -19.46
C ARG A 594 10.39 5.51 -18.55
N THR A 595 10.68 5.85 -17.30
CA THR A 595 11.09 4.89 -16.26
C THR A 595 9.99 4.68 -15.23
N GLN A 596 9.74 3.42 -14.89
CA GLN A 596 8.95 3.01 -13.75
C GLN A 596 9.83 2.43 -12.65
N VAL A 597 9.85 3.08 -11.50
CA VAL A 597 10.44 2.55 -10.26
C VAL A 597 9.32 1.97 -9.41
N VAL A 598 9.43 0.68 -9.08
CA VAL A 598 8.51 -0.02 -8.19
C VAL A 598 9.25 -0.53 -6.96
N GLY A 599 8.65 -0.45 -5.77
CA GLY A 599 9.32 -0.96 -4.58
C GLY A 599 8.42 -1.24 -3.39
N SER A 600 8.94 -2.08 -2.50
CA SER A 600 8.31 -2.45 -1.23
C SER A 600 9.39 -2.91 -0.24
N GLY A 601 9.18 -2.65 1.05
CA GLY A 601 10.14 -2.99 2.10
C GLY A 601 10.00 -2.11 3.34
N PRO A 602 11.07 -1.94 4.13
CA PRO A 602 11.07 -1.05 5.28
C PRO A 602 10.73 0.40 4.91
N ALA A 603 10.03 1.12 5.79
CA ALA A 603 9.55 2.49 5.52
C ALA A 603 10.67 3.45 5.07
N ALA A 604 11.86 3.36 5.69
CA ALA A 604 13.02 4.18 5.33
C ALA A 604 13.45 4.01 3.86
N LEU A 605 13.38 2.79 3.32
CA LEU A 605 13.67 2.52 1.91
C LEU A 605 12.68 3.26 1.00
N GLY A 606 11.40 3.28 1.38
CA GLY A 606 10.36 4.03 0.65
C GLY A 606 10.56 5.53 0.67
N THR A 607 10.94 6.08 1.84
CA THR A 607 11.29 7.50 1.98
C THR A 607 12.44 7.89 1.05
N GLU A 608 13.50 7.09 1.01
CA GLU A 608 14.66 7.34 0.16
C GLU A 608 14.32 7.22 -1.33
N ILE A 609 13.60 6.16 -1.75
CA ILE A 609 13.17 5.99 -3.15
C ILE A 609 12.33 7.19 -3.59
N ARG A 610 11.34 7.62 -2.79
CA ARG A 610 10.49 8.78 -3.11
C ARG A 610 11.32 10.06 -3.26
N ARG A 611 12.32 10.27 -2.39
CA ARG A 611 13.23 11.43 -2.47
C ARG A 611 14.05 11.42 -3.75
N VAL A 612 14.72 10.30 -4.05
CA VAL A 612 15.62 10.18 -5.22
C VAL A 612 14.81 10.30 -6.52
N VAL A 613 13.69 9.58 -6.62
CA VAL A 613 12.81 9.67 -7.81
C VAL A 613 12.27 11.08 -8.00
N ALA A 614 11.89 11.78 -6.93
CA ALA A 614 11.47 13.19 -7.04
C ALA A 614 12.58 14.06 -7.63
N GLY A 615 13.83 13.89 -7.21
CA GLY A 615 14.99 14.62 -7.73
C GLY A 615 15.28 14.38 -9.21
N ARG A 616 14.93 13.19 -9.72
CA ARG A 616 15.17 12.78 -11.11
C ARG A 616 14.07 13.21 -12.08
N ASN A 617 12.92 13.68 -11.60
CA ASN A 617 11.85 14.16 -12.48
C ASN A 617 12.16 15.56 -13.07
N SER A 618 11.96 15.73 -14.37
CA SER A 618 12.19 16.98 -15.10
C SER A 618 11.01 17.35 -15.99
N ALA A 619 10.13 18.22 -15.49
CA ALA A 619 8.96 18.70 -16.24
C ALA A 619 9.36 19.40 -17.55
N ALA A 620 10.42 20.20 -17.54
CA ALA A 620 10.90 20.90 -18.71
C ALA A 620 11.54 19.95 -19.75
N GLY A 621 12.22 18.90 -19.30
CA GLY A 621 12.75 17.84 -20.17
C GLY A 621 11.62 17.09 -20.87
N VAL A 622 10.66 16.59 -20.09
CA VAL A 622 9.47 15.90 -20.61
C VAL A 622 8.68 16.80 -21.56
N TRP A 623 8.56 18.09 -21.24
CA TRP A 623 7.91 19.04 -22.12
C TRP A 623 8.63 19.13 -23.46
N ARG A 624 9.96 19.13 -23.50
CA ARG A 624 10.76 19.15 -24.73
C ARG A 624 10.80 17.80 -25.47
N GLY A 625 10.27 16.73 -24.89
CA GLY A 625 10.24 15.39 -25.48
C GLY A 625 11.28 14.43 -24.91
N ASP A 626 12.06 14.85 -23.92
CA ASP A 626 12.94 13.96 -23.15
C ASP A 626 12.09 13.18 -22.13
N GLU A 627 11.63 12.00 -22.54
CA GLU A 627 10.86 11.08 -21.69
C GLU A 627 11.69 10.48 -20.54
N GLY A 628 13.02 10.57 -20.58
CA GLY A 628 13.89 10.12 -19.48
C GLY A 628 13.68 10.92 -18.19
N GLY A 629 13.18 12.16 -18.31
CA GLY A 629 12.76 12.99 -17.20
C GLY A 629 11.41 12.62 -16.56
N ASP A 630 10.65 11.65 -17.09
CA ASP A 630 9.43 11.12 -16.46
C ASP A 630 9.77 9.82 -15.71
N VAL A 631 10.06 9.95 -14.42
CA VAL A 631 10.38 8.81 -13.55
C VAL A 631 9.22 8.58 -12.60
N ALA A 632 8.44 7.53 -12.82
CA ALA A 632 7.32 7.19 -11.97
C ALA A 632 7.76 6.36 -10.77
N CYS A 633 7.11 6.58 -9.63
CA CYS A 633 7.35 5.84 -8.40
C CYS A 633 6.06 5.16 -7.95
N PHE A 634 6.12 3.85 -7.73
CA PHE A 634 5.08 3.06 -7.10
C PHE A 634 5.67 2.37 -5.87
N TRP A 635 5.25 2.83 -4.70
CA TRP A 635 5.72 2.30 -3.42
C TRP A 635 4.56 1.67 -2.66
N ASP A 636 4.80 0.50 -2.08
CA ASP A 636 3.86 -0.20 -1.23
C ASP A 636 3.85 0.37 0.21
N ASP A 637 2.87 1.22 0.51
CA ASP A 637 2.70 1.85 1.83
C ASP A 637 1.91 0.99 2.84
N ARG A 638 1.67 -0.31 2.59
CA ARG A 638 0.84 -1.17 3.49
C ARG A 638 1.40 -1.35 4.90
N LEU A 639 2.71 -1.16 5.08
CA LEU A 639 3.42 -1.37 6.35
C LEU A 639 3.61 -0.06 7.17
N GLY A 640 3.02 1.07 6.75
CA GLY A 640 3.31 2.43 7.25
C GLY A 640 2.35 3.03 8.27
#